data_AF-A0A0D7AN98-F1
#
_entry.id   AF-A0A0D7AN98-F1
#
_cell.length_a   1.000
_cell.length_b   1.000
_cell.length_c   1.000
_cell.angle_alpha   90.00
_cell.angle_beta   90.00
_cell.angle_gamma   90.00
#
_symmetry.space_group_name_H-M   'P 1'
#
loop_
_entity.id
_entity.type
_entity.pdbx_description
1 polymer ?
#
loop_
_entity_poly.entity_id
_entity_poly.type
_entity_poly.pdbx_seq_one_letter_code
_entity_poly.pdbx_strand_id
1 'polypeptide(L)'
;MLRALFTESKKRRTTYDNTSIVSIDSSREVVSSARHATVDMLVGSFLRGADQDRDAHPIAIVNLIWRHSKSGLADAAKFGFKSQPLFEIPQYALPPSRRLQSHQPITPFDSTNQCTRHKLLSWSLNNVVAHLDEHADAFLRDVTNGFVRAPNNHLTWENILSFNPTHIQERLATDFPAAFILFTTLATNRGARRLLSAEVESLTGRQNTTSITPISDSLSRDVGDATTQSISAPLLGSRAHKEKEKIQDAHEHGTPMSMLRDPWLGTTVALLVLFFFRYKYAIIFPTIVGLFLYTCNTHRDVFTLLGRMGLTISYESIRVLLGILANDADTQLKAWGALLQAGSRQPRFLLLFDNVNKMQRAWQHTLGHSDTLQSGTAATLIQLEDVKDGALRAAPVLENVKAKKRLALTTEKLRRDIDWVHINAVGAGTILRAWVKHVPALSTHREKVEAIFRVRQAKHPLRLRKSTIHPMRVTDADESSTVGTAGVLRNLIFDQLGVLLTWLGSWFLFICGDQLTIDRLRKIKLYMAKSRTPHNRHEWVLPVIQLWHLKWNWQKAIVKLHWFKETGSRTFGLHHDADLLQRRNYNPDRCDFYPTHHLLEDTFDAHVLDILRLLCEEMTGFTYPSTTHLLEILERYFGPNGKMQDISYDNLLTLAERAYAQYLTTEAGEAALDDEQTHHGGIDWPKPLSPHASTSICNDDLSTSAAADTSTHAAPKMSRHTKFKVAASTTVNRGGGDQLLGTTVNYLRVTFWYLALSSAIAEGDIGRAFEIIKLLRFSFWGANATNYGNELLELACNFLYEFPSDLCEAIFNNYLANTSGLPGHWIELDLLQEHFNFWIKRLFGEKSYGFNTTHLSEHIALNIKGFSELRDLFPHLFGYARRSGKHTDSSTRNDINELGHHYRTDEVHSFVQGRTHHTVGNEFAAGYDRLESSVCADFIRRTTSGGTVHDGEDVTMSDLYADSVPAAPITMSVTGEMNVDEFVADNNE
;
A
#
# COMPACT_ATOMS: atom_id res chain seq x y z
N MET A 1 56.80 47.04 -3.80
CA MET A 1 57.32 45.89 -4.56
C MET A 1 56.35 45.50 -5.68
N LEU A 2 55.27 44.72 -5.47
CA LEU A 2 54.33 44.34 -6.54
C LEU A 2 53.75 45.54 -7.34
N ARG A 3 53.41 46.65 -6.66
CA ARG A 3 52.91 47.89 -7.30
C ARG A 3 53.94 48.65 -8.16
N ALA A 4 55.22 48.25 -8.13
CA ALA A 4 56.27 48.78 -9.01
C ALA A 4 56.46 47.88 -10.24
N LEU A 5 56.50 46.56 -10.02
CA LEU A 5 56.71 45.54 -11.06
C LEU A 5 55.58 45.50 -12.11
N PHE A 6 54.32 45.71 -11.70
CA PHE A 6 53.18 45.73 -12.64
C PHE A 6 53.20 46.93 -13.60
N THR A 7 53.84 48.03 -13.23
CA THR A 7 53.87 49.27 -14.03
C THR A 7 54.89 49.19 -15.18
N GLU A 8 55.94 48.38 -15.01
CA GLU A 8 57.03 48.22 -15.99
C GLU A 8 56.65 47.32 -17.16
N SER A 9 55.85 46.28 -16.92
CA SER A 9 55.39 45.33 -17.95
C SER A 9 54.61 46.00 -19.09
N LYS A 10 53.92 47.12 -18.82
CA LYS A 10 53.05 47.80 -19.80
C LYS A 10 53.78 48.62 -20.87
N LYS A 11 55.12 48.73 -20.82
CA LYS A 11 55.91 49.59 -21.73
C LYS A 11 56.77 48.87 -22.78
N ARG A 12 56.79 47.53 -22.83
CA ARG A 12 57.58 46.77 -23.83
C ARG A 12 56.71 45.89 -24.74
N ARG A 13 55.93 46.52 -25.63
CA ARG A 13 55.32 45.85 -26.79
C ARG A 13 54.83 46.81 -27.90
N THR A 14 55.74 47.54 -28.55
CA THR A 14 55.53 48.10 -29.91
C THR A 14 56.86 48.57 -30.53
N THR A 15 57.14 48.05 -31.74
CA THR A 15 57.89 48.62 -32.88
C THR A 15 59.33 49.18 -32.74
N TYR A 16 60.17 48.80 -33.70
CA TYR A 16 61.42 49.46 -34.10
C TYR A 16 61.16 50.94 -34.48
N ASP A 17 62.04 51.89 -34.11
CA ASP A 17 63.08 52.40 -35.04
C ASP A 17 64.11 53.34 -34.36
N ASN A 18 65.20 53.60 -35.09
CA ASN A 18 66.43 54.39 -34.88
C ASN A 18 66.64 55.43 -33.74
N THR A 19 67.90 55.44 -33.28
CA THR A 19 68.73 56.56 -32.76
C THR A 19 68.25 57.44 -31.58
N SER A 20 68.90 57.29 -30.42
CA SER A 20 69.79 58.32 -29.82
C SER A 20 70.41 57.85 -28.49
N ILE A 21 71.70 58.12 -28.28
CA ILE A 21 72.45 57.77 -27.06
C ILE A 21 72.32 58.90 -26.02
N VAL A 22 71.86 58.60 -24.80
CA VAL A 22 72.19 59.36 -23.58
C VAL A 22 72.43 58.37 -22.43
N SER A 23 73.40 58.69 -21.57
CA SER A 23 74.06 57.80 -20.62
C SER A 23 73.19 57.26 -19.48
N ILE A 24 73.48 56.01 -19.08
CA ILE A 24 73.11 55.45 -17.78
C ILE A 24 74.02 56.08 -16.71
N ASP A 25 73.45 56.66 -15.66
CA ASP A 25 74.14 56.90 -14.38
C ASP A 25 73.58 55.92 -13.34
N SER A 26 74.47 55.10 -12.78
CA SER A 26 74.17 53.96 -11.93
C SER A 26 74.28 54.33 -10.45
N SER A 27 73.32 55.06 -9.91
CA SER A 27 73.37 55.48 -8.50
C SER A 27 71.99 55.74 -7.86
N ARG A 28 71.13 54.70 -7.77
CA ARG A 28 70.10 54.63 -6.71
C ARG A 28 69.87 53.20 -6.25
N GLU A 29 70.24 52.96 -5.00
CA GLU A 29 70.22 51.66 -4.34
C GLU A 29 68.82 51.04 -4.37
N VAL A 30 68.66 49.96 -5.14
CA VAL A 30 67.63 48.97 -4.82
C VAL A 30 68.10 48.30 -3.53
N VAL A 31 67.60 48.80 -2.39
CA VAL A 31 67.84 48.18 -1.07
C VAL A 31 67.30 46.76 -1.12
N SER A 32 68.20 45.81 -1.41
CA SER A 32 67.86 44.41 -1.46
C SER A 32 67.44 43.98 -0.06
N SER A 33 66.19 43.54 0.07
CA SER A 33 65.69 42.94 1.30
C SER A 33 66.24 41.51 1.40
N ALA A 34 67.54 41.39 1.69
CA ALA A 34 68.26 40.14 1.89
C ALA A 34 67.70 39.23 3.01
N ARG A 35 66.61 39.66 3.68
CA ARG A 35 65.93 38.93 4.74
C ARG A 35 65.07 37.78 4.23
N HIS A 36 64.53 37.84 3.01
CA HIS A 36 63.51 36.88 2.53
C HIS A 36 63.77 36.37 1.09
N ALA A 37 65.04 36.09 0.78
CA ALA A 37 65.55 35.74 -0.55
C ALA A 37 64.73 34.67 -1.31
N THR A 38 64.22 33.63 -0.62
CA THR A 38 63.41 32.56 -1.25
C THR A 38 62.11 33.06 -1.87
N VAL A 39 61.46 34.07 -1.26
CA VAL A 39 60.21 34.65 -1.78
C VAL A 39 60.51 35.52 -2.99
N ASP A 40 61.53 36.38 -2.91
CA ASP A 40 61.94 37.25 -4.01
C ASP A 40 62.46 36.45 -5.22
N MET A 41 63.16 35.34 -4.97
CA MET A 41 63.58 34.37 -5.98
C MET A 41 62.38 33.77 -6.71
N LEU A 42 61.42 33.18 -6.00
CA LEU A 42 60.26 32.51 -6.61
C LEU A 42 59.32 33.50 -7.33
N VAL A 43 59.08 34.69 -6.76
CA VAL A 43 58.34 35.77 -7.46
C VAL A 43 59.09 36.20 -8.71
N GLY A 44 60.42 36.31 -8.65
CA GLY A 44 61.26 36.61 -9.81
C GLY A 44 61.22 35.52 -10.88
N SER A 45 61.28 34.24 -10.52
CA SER A 45 61.18 33.12 -11.47
C SER A 45 59.81 33.05 -12.14
N PHE A 46 58.72 33.23 -11.37
CA PHE A 46 57.36 33.31 -11.90
C PHE A 46 57.18 34.47 -12.89
N LEU A 47 57.62 35.68 -12.54
CA LEU A 47 57.52 36.86 -13.42
C LEU A 47 58.41 36.76 -14.67
N ARG A 48 59.46 35.92 -14.65
CA ARG A 48 60.35 35.65 -15.80
C ARG A 48 59.93 34.43 -16.62
N GLY A 49 58.93 33.66 -16.18
CA GLY A 49 58.43 32.47 -16.87
C GLY A 49 59.48 31.37 -17.10
N ALA A 50 60.50 31.31 -16.25
CA ALA A 50 61.78 30.66 -16.55
C ALA A 50 62.10 29.46 -15.65
N ASP A 51 61.08 28.67 -15.29
CA ASP A 51 61.27 27.39 -14.61
C ASP A 51 60.74 26.25 -15.49
N GLN A 52 61.51 25.17 -15.61
CA GLN A 52 61.12 23.99 -16.41
C GLN A 52 60.16 23.07 -15.65
N ASP A 53 60.15 23.18 -14.32
CA ASP A 53 59.22 22.46 -13.47
C ASP A 53 57.98 23.33 -13.20
N ARG A 54 56.83 22.95 -13.80
CA ARG A 54 55.57 23.69 -13.66
C ARG A 54 54.99 23.63 -12.24
N ASP A 55 55.56 22.79 -11.38
CA ASP A 55 55.08 22.51 -10.02
C ASP A 55 55.45 23.61 -9.00
N ALA A 56 56.30 24.59 -9.36
CA ALA A 56 56.50 25.84 -8.62
C ALA A 56 55.30 26.81 -8.76
N HIS A 57 54.09 26.29 -8.54
CA HIS A 57 52.80 26.93 -8.76
C HIS A 57 52.69 28.30 -8.05
N PRO A 58 51.94 29.28 -8.60
CA PRO A 58 51.53 30.49 -7.88
C PRO A 58 51.01 30.26 -6.44
N ILE A 59 50.44 29.09 -6.17
CA ILE A 59 49.98 28.66 -4.84
C ILE A 59 51.15 28.47 -3.86
N ALA A 60 52.32 28.01 -4.30
CA ALA A 60 53.52 27.89 -3.48
C ALA A 60 54.05 29.27 -3.04
N ILE A 61 54.06 30.25 -3.95
CA ILE A 61 54.40 31.65 -3.65
C ILE A 61 53.43 32.24 -2.61
N VAL A 62 52.12 32.08 -2.83
CA VAL A 62 51.08 32.54 -1.88
C VAL A 62 51.24 31.84 -0.52
N ASN A 63 51.51 30.53 -0.48
CA ASN A 63 51.75 29.78 0.75
C ASN A 63 52.99 30.24 1.52
N LEU A 64 54.08 30.61 0.82
CA LEU A 64 55.28 31.15 1.48
C LEU A 64 55.03 32.54 2.06
N ILE A 65 54.36 33.42 1.32
CA ILE A 65 53.93 34.74 1.83
C ILE A 65 52.96 34.56 3.02
N TRP A 66 52.07 33.58 2.95
CA TRP A 66 51.12 33.25 4.02
C TRP A 66 51.81 32.75 5.29
N ARG A 67 52.72 31.78 5.18
CA ARG A 67 53.43 31.19 6.34
C ARG A 67 54.50 32.11 6.93
N HIS A 68 54.91 33.13 6.20
CA HIS A 68 55.91 34.11 6.63
C HIS A 68 55.60 34.72 8.01
N SER A 69 56.61 34.89 8.88
CA SER A 69 56.42 35.39 10.24
C SER A 69 55.77 36.78 10.28
N LYS A 70 56.25 37.70 9.44
CA LYS A 70 55.81 39.11 9.39
C LYS A 70 54.48 39.32 8.66
N SER A 71 53.88 38.28 8.08
CA SER A 71 52.56 38.42 7.44
C SER A 71 51.39 38.31 8.43
N GLY A 72 51.65 37.84 9.66
CA GLY A 72 50.64 37.52 10.67
C GLY A 72 50.26 38.63 11.64
N LEU A 73 49.18 38.37 12.40
CA LEU A 73 48.58 39.29 13.38
C LEU A 73 49.52 39.71 14.52
N ALA A 74 50.42 38.83 14.97
CA ALA A 74 51.26 39.08 16.15
C ALA A 74 52.27 40.22 15.97
N ASP A 75 52.80 40.41 14.75
CA ASP A 75 53.63 41.58 14.43
C ASP A 75 52.78 42.79 14.04
N ALA A 76 51.61 42.58 13.43
CA ALA A 76 50.68 43.65 13.06
C ALA A 76 50.13 44.42 14.29
N ALA A 77 49.87 43.72 15.40
CA ALA A 77 49.42 44.34 16.64
C ALA A 77 50.43 45.36 17.21
N LYS A 78 51.74 45.18 16.96
CA LYS A 78 52.80 46.10 17.39
C LYS A 78 52.77 47.46 16.69
N PHE A 79 52.02 47.58 15.58
CA PHE A 79 51.85 48.79 14.78
C PHE A 79 50.43 49.38 14.87
N GLY A 80 49.63 48.97 15.85
CA GLY A 80 48.28 49.51 16.09
C GLY A 80 47.19 48.97 15.16
N PHE A 81 47.46 47.94 14.36
CA PHE A 81 46.46 47.32 13.50
C PHE A 81 45.43 46.52 14.32
N LYS A 82 44.15 46.60 13.94
CA LYS A 82 43.04 45.95 14.66
C LYS A 82 43.16 44.43 14.65
N SER A 83 42.81 43.79 15.77
CA SER A 83 43.07 42.37 16.06
C SER A 83 42.14 41.36 15.38
N GLN A 84 41.08 41.81 14.68
CA GLN A 84 40.13 40.95 13.99
C GLN A 84 40.27 41.08 12.47
N PRO A 85 40.09 39.99 11.69
CA PRO A 85 40.04 40.05 10.24
C PRO A 85 38.80 40.85 9.79
N LEU A 86 39.05 42.08 9.33
CA LEU A 86 38.04 42.92 8.70
C LEU A 86 37.85 42.46 7.25
N PHE A 87 37.02 41.44 7.06
CA PHE A 87 36.48 41.11 5.75
C PHE A 87 35.60 42.26 5.26
N GLU A 88 35.77 42.64 3.99
CA GLU A 88 34.87 43.58 3.34
C GLU A 88 33.60 42.83 2.92
N ILE A 89 32.58 42.94 3.78
CA ILE A 89 31.29 42.28 3.56
C ILE A 89 30.48 43.15 2.57
N PRO A 90 30.09 42.63 1.40
CA PRO A 90 29.30 43.40 0.44
C PRO A 90 27.92 43.74 1.02
N GLN A 91 27.31 44.82 0.56
CA GLN A 91 26.13 45.42 1.20
C GLN A 91 24.97 44.43 1.42
N TYR A 92 24.73 43.52 0.46
CA TYR A 92 23.69 42.48 0.55
C TYR A 92 23.95 41.45 1.67
N ALA A 93 25.21 41.24 2.06
CA ALA A 93 25.63 40.26 3.07
C ALA A 93 25.85 40.87 4.47
N LEU A 94 25.73 42.19 4.64
CA LEU A 94 25.87 42.85 5.95
C LEU A 94 24.86 42.30 6.99
N PRO A 95 25.08 42.48 8.30
CA PRO A 95 24.08 42.17 9.32
C PRO A 95 22.79 42.99 9.09
N PRO A 96 21.58 42.46 9.44
CA PRO A 96 20.32 43.16 9.20
C PRO A 96 20.27 44.60 9.73
N SER A 97 20.88 44.85 10.89
CA SER A 97 20.99 46.18 11.50
C SER A 97 21.82 47.20 10.71
N ARG A 98 22.58 46.76 9.70
CA ARG A 98 23.41 47.61 8.83
C ARG A 98 23.01 47.61 7.35
N ARG A 99 22.22 46.63 6.88
CA ARG A 99 21.79 46.54 5.46
C ARG A 99 21.06 47.78 4.94
N LEU A 100 20.25 48.40 5.81
CA LEU A 100 19.41 49.56 5.47
C LEU A 100 20.08 50.91 5.76
N GLN A 101 21.32 50.93 6.26
CA GLN A 101 22.05 52.16 6.55
C GLN A 101 22.83 52.61 5.31
N SER A 102 22.71 53.89 4.94
CA SER A 102 23.57 54.47 3.90
C SER A 102 25.02 54.43 4.35
N HIS A 103 25.88 53.75 3.60
CA HIS A 103 27.31 53.64 3.84
C HIS A 103 28.05 53.97 2.54
N GLN A 104 29.13 54.73 2.61
CA GLN A 104 30.02 54.88 1.46
C GLN A 104 30.71 53.54 1.17
N PRO A 105 30.83 53.13 -0.11
CA PRO A 105 31.54 51.91 -0.46
C PRO A 105 33.02 52.07 -0.11
N ILE A 106 33.51 51.20 0.77
CA ILE A 106 34.94 51.11 1.09
C ILE A 106 35.63 50.47 -0.12
N THR A 107 36.58 51.19 -0.71
CA THR A 107 37.40 50.72 -1.82
C THR A 107 38.40 49.65 -1.35
N PRO A 108 38.51 48.49 -2.03
CA PRO A 108 39.13 47.26 -1.48
C PRO A 108 40.64 47.28 -1.24
N PHE A 109 41.27 48.45 -1.39
CA PHE A 109 42.71 48.64 -1.20
C PHE A 109 43.06 49.84 -0.31
N ASP A 110 42.10 50.67 0.10
CA ASP A 110 42.35 51.90 0.88
C ASP A 110 42.36 51.67 2.40
N SER A 111 42.04 50.45 2.87
CA SER A 111 42.32 50.06 4.25
C SER A 111 43.84 49.89 4.47
N THR A 112 44.50 50.99 4.83
CA THR A 112 45.92 51.02 5.24
C THR A 112 46.18 50.18 6.51
N ASN A 113 45.13 49.93 7.31
CA ASN A 113 45.19 49.26 8.62
C ASN A 113 44.98 47.73 8.61
N GLN A 114 45.50 47.00 7.61
CA GLN A 114 45.41 45.52 7.57
C GLN A 114 46.74 44.84 7.21
N CYS A 115 47.03 43.70 7.84
CA CYS A 115 48.21 42.88 7.57
C CYS A 115 48.10 42.06 6.26
N THR A 116 49.24 41.57 5.77
CA THR A 116 49.32 40.83 4.50
C THR A 116 48.44 39.58 4.47
N ARG A 117 48.32 38.83 5.58
CA ARG A 117 47.38 37.69 5.65
C ARG A 117 45.92 38.12 5.48
N HIS A 118 45.48 39.22 6.11
CA HIS A 118 44.10 39.71 5.91
C HIS A 118 43.83 40.12 4.45
N LYS A 119 44.79 40.80 3.81
CA LYS A 119 44.65 41.19 2.40
C LYS A 119 44.61 39.98 1.45
N LEU A 120 45.39 38.94 1.73
CA LEU A 120 45.34 37.68 0.98
C LEU A 120 44.01 36.92 1.22
N LEU A 121 43.49 36.89 2.46
CA LEU A 121 42.17 36.30 2.74
C LEU A 121 41.04 37.04 2.02
N SER A 122 41.06 38.38 2.06
CA SER A 122 40.05 39.21 1.39
C SER A 122 40.08 38.99 -0.13
N TRP A 123 41.28 38.99 -0.72
CA TRP A 123 41.44 38.68 -2.14
C TRP A 123 40.96 37.26 -2.49
N SER A 124 41.34 36.23 -1.74
CA SER A 124 40.91 34.86 -2.04
C SER A 124 39.41 34.68 -1.86
N LEU A 125 38.82 35.28 -0.82
CA LEU A 125 37.38 35.26 -0.58
C LEU A 125 36.63 35.94 -1.75
N ASN A 126 37.09 37.09 -2.22
CA ASN A 126 36.46 37.80 -3.33
C ASN A 126 36.52 37.01 -4.64
N ASN A 127 37.62 36.28 -4.92
CA ASN A 127 37.70 35.40 -6.08
C ASN A 127 36.75 34.20 -5.97
N VAL A 128 36.64 33.58 -4.78
CA VAL A 128 35.66 32.50 -4.54
C VAL A 128 34.23 33.01 -4.70
N VAL A 129 33.89 34.18 -4.16
CA VAL A 129 32.54 34.78 -4.31
C VAL A 129 32.23 35.06 -5.79
N ALA A 130 33.16 35.64 -6.56
CA ALA A 130 32.97 35.91 -7.98
C ALA A 130 32.76 34.63 -8.80
N HIS A 131 33.56 33.60 -8.55
CA HIS A 131 33.42 32.29 -9.21
C HIS A 131 32.08 31.61 -8.89
N LEU A 132 31.63 31.67 -7.63
CA LEU A 132 30.31 31.17 -7.23
C LEU A 132 29.16 31.94 -7.90
N ASP A 133 29.29 33.25 -8.07
CA ASP A 133 28.27 34.09 -8.69
C ASP A 133 28.09 33.76 -10.19
N GLU A 134 29.19 33.63 -10.93
CA GLU A 134 29.21 33.26 -12.35
C GLU A 134 28.66 31.85 -12.59
N HIS A 135 29.14 30.86 -11.82
CA HIS A 135 28.71 29.46 -11.99
C HIS A 135 27.26 29.24 -11.57
N ALA A 136 26.74 29.96 -10.56
CA ALA A 136 25.34 29.85 -10.16
C ALA A 136 24.38 30.25 -11.30
N ASP A 137 24.68 31.32 -12.04
CA ASP A 137 23.81 31.77 -13.14
C ASP A 137 23.86 30.86 -14.37
N ALA A 138 24.98 30.17 -14.60
CA ALA A 138 25.06 29.13 -15.62
C ALA A 138 24.25 27.89 -15.21
N PHE A 139 24.45 27.41 -13.98
CA PHE A 139 23.79 26.23 -13.41
C PHE A 139 22.25 26.40 -13.34
N LEU A 140 21.77 27.59 -12.99
CA LEU A 140 20.32 27.86 -12.89
C LEU A 140 19.61 28.03 -14.23
N ARG A 141 20.34 28.11 -15.35
CA ARG A 141 19.77 28.10 -16.71
C ARG A 141 19.60 26.70 -17.28
N ASP A 142 20.32 25.70 -16.76
CA ASP A 142 20.18 24.32 -17.18
C ASP A 142 18.95 23.66 -16.51
N VAL A 143 17.92 23.43 -17.33
CA VAL A 143 16.67 22.77 -16.92
C VAL A 143 16.82 21.25 -16.74
N THR A 144 17.92 20.65 -17.21
CA THR A 144 18.20 19.21 -17.01
C THR A 144 18.64 18.88 -15.58
N ASN A 145 18.93 19.91 -14.77
CA ASN A 145 19.35 19.77 -13.37
C ASN A 145 18.28 19.25 -12.40
N GLY A 146 17.04 19.01 -12.87
CA GLY A 146 16.00 18.33 -12.09
C GLY A 146 15.34 19.14 -10.97
N PHE A 147 15.87 20.32 -10.60
CA PHE A 147 15.26 21.22 -9.60
C PHE A 147 14.75 22.57 -10.17
N VAL A 148 15.08 22.88 -11.43
CA VAL A 148 14.64 24.09 -12.15
C VAL A 148 13.49 23.76 -13.11
N ARG A 149 12.36 24.45 -12.99
CA ARG A 149 11.22 24.30 -13.91
C ARG A 149 11.43 25.16 -15.16
N ALA A 150 11.33 24.56 -16.35
CA ALA A 150 11.32 25.32 -17.60
C ALA A 150 10.17 26.37 -17.62
N PRO A 151 10.40 27.61 -18.11
CA PRO A 151 9.37 28.67 -18.07
C PRO A 151 8.05 28.34 -18.77
N ASN A 152 8.12 27.54 -19.84
CA ASN A 152 6.99 27.18 -20.70
C ASN A 152 6.37 25.81 -20.37
N ASN A 153 6.91 25.08 -19.39
CA ASN A 153 6.40 23.76 -19.03
C ASN A 153 5.60 23.83 -17.72
N HIS A 154 4.38 23.30 -17.75
CA HIS A 154 3.57 23.12 -16.56
C HIS A 154 4.11 21.93 -15.75
N LEU A 155 3.88 21.95 -14.44
CA LEU A 155 4.34 20.86 -13.57
C LEU A 155 3.29 19.74 -13.58
N THR A 156 3.69 18.53 -13.93
CA THR A 156 2.84 17.33 -13.85
C THR A 156 3.16 16.48 -12.62
N TRP A 157 2.30 15.51 -12.29
CA TRP A 157 2.61 14.51 -11.27
C TRP A 157 3.84 13.67 -11.61
N GLU A 158 4.10 13.40 -12.89
CA GLU A 158 5.32 12.72 -13.33
C GLU A 158 6.57 13.52 -12.94
N ASN A 159 6.59 14.84 -13.19
CA ASN A 159 7.73 15.70 -12.81
C ASN A 159 7.95 15.80 -11.30
N ILE A 160 6.88 15.69 -10.50
CA ILE A 160 6.93 15.70 -9.03
C ILE A 160 7.51 14.38 -8.52
N LEU A 161 7.01 13.25 -9.04
CA LEU A 161 7.37 11.91 -8.59
C LEU A 161 8.72 11.42 -9.14
N SER A 162 9.24 12.02 -10.22
CA SER A 162 10.57 11.75 -10.77
C SER A 162 11.71 12.49 -10.06
N PHE A 163 11.44 13.24 -8.99
CA PHE A 163 12.47 14.03 -8.30
C PHE A 163 13.48 13.14 -7.57
N ASN A 164 14.76 13.24 -7.96
CA ASN A 164 15.86 12.46 -7.39
C ASN A 164 16.85 13.37 -6.63
N PRO A 165 16.84 13.37 -5.28
CA PRO A 165 17.70 14.22 -4.47
C PRO A 165 19.16 13.77 -4.46
N THR A 166 19.44 12.47 -4.62
CA THR A 166 20.81 11.93 -4.70
C THR A 166 21.49 12.43 -5.97
N HIS A 167 20.81 12.37 -7.12
CA HIS A 167 21.34 12.91 -8.38
C HIS A 167 21.59 14.43 -8.30
N ILE A 168 20.70 15.17 -7.64
CA ILE A 168 20.88 16.61 -7.41
C ILE A 168 22.08 16.87 -6.49
N GLN A 169 22.28 16.06 -5.44
CA GLN A 169 23.43 16.16 -4.54
C GLN A 169 24.76 15.91 -5.28
N GLU A 170 24.82 14.91 -6.16
CA GLU A 170 25.98 14.64 -7.02
C GLU A 170 26.27 15.84 -7.94
N ARG A 171 25.27 16.34 -8.67
CA ARG A 171 25.37 17.54 -9.51
C ARG A 171 25.92 18.73 -8.71
N LEU A 172 25.37 19.02 -7.52
CA LEU A 172 25.81 20.14 -6.67
C LEU A 172 27.26 19.96 -6.17
N ALA A 173 27.65 18.74 -5.83
CA ALA A 173 29.02 18.43 -5.38
C ALA A 173 30.05 18.54 -6.52
N THR A 174 29.67 18.17 -7.75
CA THR A 174 30.53 18.17 -8.93
C THR A 174 30.60 19.53 -9.63
N ASP A 175 29.45 20.14 -9.91
CA ASP A 175 29.34 21.38 -10.70
C ASP A 175 29.50 22.65 -9.85
N PHE A 176 29.25 22.56 -8.53
CA PHE A 176 29.33 23.67 -7.58
C PHE A 176 30.18 23.37 -6.32
N PRO A 177 31.39 22.79 -6.49
CA PRO A 177 32.17 22.19 -5.40
C PRO A 177 32.58 23.19 -4.32
N ALA A 178 32.88 24.43 -4.70
CA ALA A 178 33.32 25.45 -3.74
C ALA A 178 32.25 25.78 -2.68
N ALA A 179 30.98 25.88 -3.07
CA ALA A 179 29.89 26.08 -2.11
C ALA A 179 29.60 24.80 -1.32
N PHE A 180 29.58 23.64 -1.99
CA PHE A 180 29.33 22.36 -1.34
C PHE A 180 30.38 22.07 -0.25
N ILE A 181 31.66 22.33 -0.51
CA ILE A 181 32.76 22.23 0.46
C ILE A 181 32.58 23.22 1.62
N LEU A 182 32.16 24.46 1.36
CA LEU A 182 31.94 25.46 2.42
C LEU A 182 30.80 25.05 3.37
N PHE A 183 29.66 24.64 2.81
CA PHE A 183 28.49 24.26 3.60
C PHE A 183 28.70 22.94 4.35
N THR A 184 29.27 21.91 3.70
CA THR A 184 29.64 20.67 4.40
C THR A 184 30.70 20.91 5.49
N THR A 185 31.65 21.84 5.29
CA THR A 185 32.64 22.26 6.30
C THR A 185 32.00 22.95 7.50
N LEU A 186 30.90 23.70 7.31
CA LEU A 186 30.11 24.29 8.40
C LEU A 186 29.26 23.22 9.11
N ALA A 187 28.70 22.27 8.37
CA ALA A 187 27.90 21.17 8.91
C ALA A 187 28.74 20.12 9.68
N THR A 188 30.06 20.02 9.42
CA THR A 188 30.92 18.97 9.98
C THR A 188 32.13 19.50 10.77
N ASN A 189 32.19 19.10 12.05
CA ASN A 189 33.34 19.43 12.90
C ASN A 189 34.62 18.68 12.44
N ARG A 190 35.79 19.11 12.94
CA ARG A 190 37.09 18.57 12.52
C ARG A 190 37.32 17.10 12.90
N GLY A 191 36.66 16.61 13.94
CA GLY A 191 36.70 15.20 14.33
C GLY A 191 35.84 14.33 13.41
N ALA A 192 34.59 14.75 13.17
CA ALA A 192 33.67 14.10 12.25
C ALA A 192 34.27 13.95 10.84
N ARG A 193 34.91 15.01 10.31
CA ARG A 193 35.61 14.93 9.01
C ARG A 193 36.74 13.92 8.98
N ARG A 194 37.50 13.77 10.06
CA ARG A 194 38.56 12.75 10.14
C ARG A 194 38.00 11.33 10.19
N LEU A 195 36.91 11.13 10.92
CA LEU A 195 36.21 9.84 10.96
C LEU A 195 35.66 9.49 9.57
N LEU A 196 34.99 10.42 8.90
CA LEU A 196 34.51 10.26 7.53
C LEU A 196 35.64 9.93 6.54
N SER A 197 36.76 10.66 6.60
CA SER A 197 37.92 10.37 5.74
C SER A 197 38.50 8.98 6.02
N ALA A 198 38.70 8.61 7.28
CA ALA A 198 39.24 7.30 7.67
C ALA A 198 38.29 6.14 7.32
N GLU A 199 36.98 6.35 7.42
CA GLU A 199 35.96 5.36 7.04
C GLU A 199 35.93 5.15 5.52
N VAL A 200 35.98 6.23 4.73
CA VAL A 200 36.16 6.16 3.27
C VAL A 200 37.48 5.49 2.88
N GLU A 201 38.60 5.85 3.52
CA GLU A 201 39.90 5.19 3.33
C GLU A 201 39.81 3.69 3.62
N SER A 202 39.11 3.27 4.68
CA SER A 202 38.90 1.86 5.02
C SER A 202 38.04 1.09 3.98
N LEU A 203 37.05 1.77 3.38
CA LEU A 203 36.19 1.20 2.35
C LEU A 203 36.94 1.06 1.02
N THR A 204 37.74 2.06 0.63
CA THR A 204 38.60 1.98 -0.55
C THR A 204 39.74 0.96 -0.39
N GLY A 205 40.30 0.83 0.82
CA GLY A 205 41.32 -0.17 1.14
C GLY A 205 40.83 -1.61 0.95
N ARG A 206 39.56 -1.89 1.27
CA ARG A 206 38.94 -3.22 1.09
C ARG A 206 38.75 -3.64 -0.37
N GLN A 207 38.69 -2.70 -1.32
CA GLN A 207 38.63 -3.04 -2.75
C GLN A 207 39.98 -3.46 -3.33
N ASN A 208 41.10 -3.01 -2.74
CA ASN A 208 42.45 -3.29 -3.24
C ASN A 208 43.10 -4.56 -2.65
N THR A 209 42.43 -5.27 -1.74
CA THR A 209 42.96 -6.50 -1.10
C THR A 209 42.22 -7.76 -1.54
N THR A 210 42.20 -8.05 -2.85
CA THR A 210 41.79 -9.34 -3.43
C THR A 210 42.86 -9.93 -4.35
N SER A 211 44.13 -9.88 -3.93
CA SER A 211 45.20 -10.67 -4.54
C SER A 211 46.35 -11.00 -3.59
N ILE A 212 46.44 -12.30 -3.26
CA ILE A 212 47.67 -13.06 -2.95
C ILE A 212 48.47 -12.61 -1.71
N THR A 213 48.34 -13.38 -0.63
CA THR A 213 49.40 -13.53 0.38
C THR A 213 50.58 -14.33 -0.20
N PRO A 214 51.81 -14.01 0.25
CA PRO A 214 52.64 -15.07 0.81
C PRO A 214 53.20 -14.72 2.20
N ILE A 215 53.64 -15.78 2.88
CA ILE A 215 54.06 -15.84 4.29
C ILE A 215 55.57 -15.55 4.39
N SER A 216 55.99 -14.77 5.40
CA SER A 216 57.25 -15.04 6.14
C SER A 216 57.38 -14.21 7.42
N ASP A 217 57.64 -14.92 8.52
CA ASP A 217 58.24 -14.56 9.81
C ASP A 217 58.92 -13.18 9.97
N SER A 218 58.66 -12.51 11.09
CA SER A 218 59.54 -12.62 12.29
C SER A 218 59.35 -11.47 13.32
N LEU A 219 59.39 -11.83 14.62
CA LEU A 219 59.99 -11.11 15.78
C LEU A 219 59.69 -9.60 15.99
N SER A 220 59.38 -9.08 17.19
CA SER A 220 59.28 -9.68 18.55
C SER A 220 58.82 -8.62 19.59
N ARG A 221 58.43 -9.09 20.80
CA ARG A 221 58.28 -8.38 22.11
C ARG A 221 57.03 -7.52 22.29
N ASP A 222 56.11 -7.83 23.21
CA ASP A 222 56.19 -7.95 24.70
C ASP A 222 56.19 -6.58 25.40
N VAL A 223 55.45 -6.31 26.49
CA VAL A 223 54.58 -7.16 27.36
C VAL A 223 53.54 -6.25 28.08
N GLY A 224 52.40 -6.78 28.55
CA GLY A 224 51.45 -6.01 29.37
C GLY A 224 50.09 -6.67 29.67
N ASP A 225 50.10 -7.77 30.44
CA ASP A 225 48.95 -8.45 31.09
C ASP A 225 48.07 -7.49 31.95
N ALA A 226 46.80 -7.72 32.33
CA ALA A 226 45.87 -8.87 32.32
C ALA A 226 44.40 -8.31 32.39
N THR A 227 43.27 -9.04 32.42
CA THR A 227 42.95 -10.47 32.59
C THR A 227 41.58 -10.80 31.92
N THR A 228 41.36 -12.05 31.54
CA THR A 228 40.13 -12.59 30.91
C THR A 228 38.96 -12.83 31.87
N GLN A 229 37.72 -12.74 31.35
CA GLN A 229 36.64 -13.68 31.66
C GLN A 229 35.75 -13.91 30.42
N SER A 230 35.44 -15.18 30.15
CA SER A 230 34.61 -15.62 29.02
C SER A 230 33.16 -15.86 29.44
N ILE A 231 32.22 -15.72 28.50
CA ILE A 231 30.95 -16.49 28.44
C ILE A 231 30.45 -16.52 26.98
N SER A 232 29.72 -17.58 26.66
CA SER A 232 29.30 -18.05 25.33
C SER A 232 28.33 -17.14 24.55
N ALA A 233 28.39 -17.25 23.22
CA ALA A 233 27.48 -16.58 22.28
C ALA A 233 26.37 -17.53 21.75
N PRO A 234 25.16 -17.01 21.45
CA PRO A 234 24.19 -17.67 20.58
C PRO A 234 23.92 -16.90 19.26
N LEU A 235 24.05 -17.63 18.14
CA LEU A 235 23.26 -17.53 16.90
C LEU A 235 22.95 -16.14 16.28
N LEU A 236 23.89 -15.58 15.51
CA LEU A 236 23.62 -14.53 14.52
C LEU A 236 23.05 -15.11 13.21
N GLY A 237 21.73 -15.29 13.13
CA GLY A 237 21.03 -15.62 11.88
C GLY A 237 20.40 -14.39 11.20
N SER A 238 19.38 -13.81 11.84
CA SER A 238 18.59 -12.70 11.26
C SER A 238 19.29 -11.35 11.28
N ARG A 239 20.27 -11.15 12.18
CA ARG A 239 21.03 -9.89 12.29
C ARG A 239 21.83 -9.63 11.03
N ALA A 240 22.56 -10.63 10.53
CA ALA A 240 23.41 -10.51 9.35
C ALA A 240 22.65 -10.11 8.06
N HIS A 241 21.37 -10.48 7.92
CA HIS A 241 20.58 -10.11 6.74
C HIS A 241 20.11 -8.65 6.80
N LYS A 242 19.60 -8.20 7.96
CA LYS A 242 19.27 -6.78 8.21
C LYS A 242 20.49 -5.87 8.20
N GLU A 243 21.65 -6.39 8.59
CA GLU A 243 22.93 -5.68 8.58
C GLU A 243 23.46 -5.57 7.14
N LYS A 244 23.29 -6.59 6.29
CA LYS A 244 23.57 -6.50 4.85
C LYS A 244 22.67 -5.51 4.12
N GLU A 245 21.35 -5.51 4.34
CA GLU A 245 20.45 -4.52 3.73
C GLU A 245 20.82 -3.09 4.16
N LYS A 246 21.07 -2.86 5.45
CA LYS A 246 21.50 -1.54 5.94
C LYS A 246 22.87 -1.10 5.40
N ILE A 247 23.79 -2.03 5.20
CA ILE A 247 25.08 -1.74 4.57
C ILE A 247 24.87 -1.38 3.09
N GLN A 248 23.95 -2.04 2.39
CA GLN A 248 23.61 -1.72 1.00
C GLN A 248 22.94 -0.34 0.86
N ASP A 249 21.93 -0.03 1.68
CA ASP A 249 21.29 1.30 1.73
C ASP A 249 22.30 2.43 2.03
N ALA A 250 23.19 2.19 3.00
CA ALA A 250 24.27 3.11 3.37
C ALA A 250 25.31 3.30 2.25
N HIS A 251 25.55 2.28 1.43
CA HIS A 251 26.41 2.39 0.24
C HIS A 251 25.76 3.18 -0.90
N GLU A 252 24.44 3.08 -1.11
CA GLU A 252 23.74 3.88 -2.13
C GLU A 252 23.63 5.36 -1.76
N HIS A 253 23.61 5.71 -0.47
CA HIS A 253 23.40 7.08 0.02
C HIS A 253 24.66 7.73 0.63
N GLY A 254 25.80 7.03 0.64
CA GLY A 254 27.10 7.55 1.09
C GLY A 254 27.21 7.92 2.58
N THR A 255 26.21 7.57 3.39
CA THR A 255 26.10 7.98 4.80
C THR A 255 26.52 6.85 5.74
N PRO A 256 27.47 7.05 6.69
CA PRO A 256 27.78 6.05 7.70
C PRO A 256 26.58 5.75 8.60
N MET A 257 26.34 4.47 8.90
CA MET A 257 25.21 3.99 9.72
C MET A 257 25.13 4.59 11.14
N SER A 258 26.16 5.31 11.60
CA SER A 258 26.24 5.95 12.91
C SER A 258 25.70 7.39 12.95
N MET A 259 25.42 8.03 11.80
CA MET A 259 25.02 9.44 11.74
C MET A 259 23.49 9.63 11.75
N LEU A 260 22.94 10.15 12.85
CA LEU A 260 21.51 10.47 13.00
C LEU A 260 21.05 11.69 12.15
N ARG A 261 21.99 12.42 11.55
CA ARG A 261 21.73 13.59 10.69
C ARG A 261 22.73 13.57 9.53
N ASP A 262 22.22 13.68 8.31
CA ASP A 262 23.03 13.74 7.11
C ASP A 262 23.50 15.20 6.82
N PRO A 263 24.81 15.50 6.90
CA PRO A 263 25.35 16.83 6.61
C PRO A 263 25.41 17.16 5.11
N TRP A 264 25.42 16.17 4.23
CA TRP A 264 25.40 16.34 2.78
C TRP A 264 23.98 16.69 2.32
N LEU A 265 22.97 15.92 2.75
CA LEU A 265 21.56 16.23 2.50
C LEU A 265 21.17 17.61 3.07
N GLY A 266 21.64 17.93 4.29
CA GLY A 266 21.46 19.26 4.87
C GLY A 266 22.12 20.38 4.06
N THR A 267 23.28 20.12 3.45
CA THR A 267 23.95 21.04 2.52
C THR A 267 23.15 21.19 1.22
N THR A 268 22.73 20.08 0.61
CA THR A 268 21.90 20.03 -0.60
C THR A 268 20.63 20.85 -0.44
N VAL A 269 19.87 20.65 0.65
CA VAL A 269 18.65 21.43 0.95
C VAL A 269 18.95 22.92 1.14
N ALA A 270 20.03 23.27 1.85
CA ALA A 270 20.42 24.66 2.03
C ALA A 270 20.76 25.37 0.71
N LEU A 271 21.48 24.70 -0.20
CA LEU A 271 21.80 25.22 -1.53
C LEU A 271 20.54 25.37 -2.40
N LEU A 272 19.63 24.39 -2.40
CA LEU A 272 18.36 24.47 -3.12
C LEU A 272 17.49 25.65 -2.67
N VAL A 273 17.42 25.90 -1.36
CA VAL A 273 16.72 27.06 -0.79
C VAL A 273 17.36 28.39 -1.23
N LEU A 274 18.69 28.49 -1.21
CA LEU A 274 19.42 29.68 -1.65
C LEU A 274 19.24 29.94 -3.16
N PHE A 275 19.22 28.87 -3.96
CA PHE A 275 18.95 28.96 -5.39
C PHE A 275 17.50 29.35 -5.70
N PHE A 276 16.52 28.94 -4.89
CA PHE A 276 15.15 29.45 -5.01
C PHE A 276 15.05 30.96 -4.75
N PHE A 277 15.78 31.47 -3.75
CA PHE A 277 15.89 32.92 -3.53
C PHE A 277 16.59 33.68 -4.67
N ARG A 278 17.61 33.07 -5.31
CA ARG A 278 18.31 33.66 -6.47
C ARG A 278 17.44 33.62 -7.74
N TYR A 279 16.71 32.55 -7.97
CA TYR A 279 16.00 32.30 -9.23
C TYR A 279 14.64 31.64 -9.02
N LYS A 280 13.57 32.39 -9.34
CA LYS A 280 12.16 32.01 -9.12
C LYS A 280 11.71 30.69 -9.75
N TYR A 281 12.47 30.14 -10.71
CA TYR A 281 12.15 28.87 -11.37
C TYR A 281 12.86 27.66 -10.74
N ALA A 282 13.80 27.84 -9.79
CA ALA A 282 14.35 26.79 -8.94
C ALA A 282 13.33 26.35 -7.87
N ILE A 283 12.15 25.96 -8.31
CA ILE A 283 10.91 25.88 -7.52
C ILE A 283 10.46 24.45 -7.25
N ILE A 284 11.10 23.43 -7.83
CA ILE A 284 10.64 22.03 -7.75
C ILE A 284 10.73 21.52 -6.30
N PHE A 285 11.88 21.70 -5.63
CA PHE A 285 12.04 21.33 -4.21
C PHE A 285 11.00 21.97 -3.27
N PRO A 286 10.84 23.31 -3.21
CA PRO A 286 9.82 23.93 -2.35
C PRO A 286 8.38 23.62 -2.78
N THR A 287 8.15 23.22 -4.03
CA THR A 287 6.85 22.70 -4.47
C THR A 287 6.56 21.33 -3.87
N ILE A 288 7.52 20.41 -3.91
CA ILE A 288 7.38 19.04 -3.37
C ILE A 288 7.12 19.09 -1.86
N VAL A 289 7.92 19.88 -1.12
CA VAL A 289 7.72 20.10 0.32
C VAL A 289 6.34 20.71 0.61
N GLY A 290 5.93 21.72 -0.18
CA GLY A 290 4.61 22.34 -0.03
C GLY A 290 3.45 21.37 -0.26
N LEU A 291 3.51 20.56 -1.32
CA LEU A 291 2.51 19.53 -1.59
C LEU A 291 2.46 18.49 -0.47
N PHE A 292 3.61 18.01 0.01
CA PHE A 292 3.65 17.06 1.13
C PHE A 292 2.99 17.64 2.39
N LEU A 293 3.37 18.84 2.82
CA LEU A 293 2.75 19.54 3.95
C LEU A 293 1.23 19.71 3.76
N TYR A 294 0.79 19.95 2.52
CA TYR A 294 -0.63 20.06 2.19
C TYR A 294 -1.37 18.72 2.38
N THR A 295 -0.79 17.60 1.94
CA THR A 295 -1.32 16.24 2.19
C THR A 295 -1.26 15.79 3.66
N CYS A 296 -0.56 16.56 4.50
CA CYS A 296 -0.51 16.38 5.95
C CYS A 296 -1.52 17.28 6.69
N ASN A 297 -2.43 17.99 5.99
CA ASN A 297 -3.37 18.97 6.56
C ASN A 297 -2.68 20.05 7.41
N THR A 298 -1.46 20.44 7.05
CA THR A 298 -0.66 21.41 7.82
C THR A 298 -1.34 22.79 7.87
N HIS A 299 -1.26 23.50 9.01
CA HIS A 299 -1.87 24.81 9.17
C HIS A 299 -1.23 25.89 8.27
N ARG A 300 -2.03 26.87 7.82
CA ARG A 300 -1.61 27.92 6.87
C ARG A 300 -0.40 28.73 7.37
N ASP A 301 -0.28 28.95 8.67
CA ASP A 301 0.83 29.71 9.25
C ASP A 301 2.19 29.04 9.06
N VAL A 302 2.22 27.70 9.02
CA VAL A 302 3.44 26.94 8.76
C VAL A 302 3.91 27.18 7.32
N PHE A 303 3.00 27.25 6.35
CA PHE A 303 3.35 27.64 4.98
C PHE A 303 3.88 29.08 4.90
N THR A 304 3.29 30.01 5.66
CA THR A 304 3.77 31.40 5.73
C THR A 304 5.17 31.49 6.35
N LEU A 305 5.44 30.72 7.41
CA LEU A 305 6.73 30.67 8.10
C LEU A 305 7.81 30.00 7.23
N LEU A 306 7.56 28.77 6.77
CA LEU A 306 8.50 28.01 5.96
C LEU A 306 8.72 28.63 4.57
N GLY A 307 7.69 29.26 4.00
CA GLY A 307 7.77 29.97 2.71
C GLY A 307 8.63 31.23 2.78
N ARG A 308 8.61 31.95 3.91
CA ARG A 308 9.58 33.04 4.17
C ARG A 308 11.03 32.55 4.27
N MET A 309 11.24 31.27 4.59
CA MET A 309 12.56 30.62 4.61
C MET A 309 12.88 29.89 3.30
N GLY A 310 12.04 29.97 2.26
CA GLY A 310 12.28 29.33 0.96
C GLY A 310 12.12 27.80 0.96
N LEU A 311 11.66 27.20 2.07
CA LEU A 311 11.49 25.75 2.21
C LEU A 311 10.20 25.22 1.55
N THR A 312 9.23 26.09 1.28
CA THR A 312 7.98 25.76 0.60
C THR A 312 7.52 26.92 -0.28
N ILE A 313 6.73 26.65 -1.30
CA ILE A 313 5.92 27.66 -1.98
C ILE A 313 4.76 28.12 -1.08
N SER A 314 4.13 29.26 -1.40
CA SER A 314 3.01 29.79 -0.60
C SER A 314 1.78 28.88 -0.69
N TYR A 315 0.91 28.91 0.34
CA TYR A 315 -0.34 28.13 0.35
C TYR A 315 -1.21 28.42 -0.88
N GLU A 316 -1.30 29.68 -1.33
CA GLU A 316 -2.08 30.03 -2.51
C GLU A 316 -1.42 29.53 -3.81
N SER A 317 -0.09 29.53 -3.87
CA SER A 317 0.66 28.90 -4.98
C SER A 317 0.39 27.40 -5.08
N ILE A 318 0.20 26.71 -3.94
CA ILE A 318 -0.22 25.30 -3.92
C ILE A 318 -1.64 25.17 -4.50
N ARG A 319 -2.59 26.00 -4.09
CA ARG A 319 -3.97 25.93 -4.61
C ARG A 319 -4.05 26.12 -6.13
N VAL A 320 -3.27 27.06 -6.66
CA VAL A 320 -3.12 27.27 -8.12
C VAL A 320 -2.48 26.06 -8.78
N LEU A 321 -1.42 25.49 -8.19
CA LEU A 321 -0.77 24.29 -8.70
C LEU A 321 -1.71 23.08 -8.73
N LEU A 322 -2.56 22.88 -7.71
CA LEU A 322 -3.54 21.80 -7.71
C LEU A 322 -4.55 21.92 -8.86
N GLY A 323 -4.92 23.15 -9.24
CA GLY A 323 -5.72 23.39 -10.44
C GLY A 323 -4.98 23.05 -11.75
N ILE A 324 -3.69 23.34 -11.83
CA ILE A 324 -2.85 22.95 -12.99
C ILE A 324 -2.75 21.42 -13.10
N LEU A 325 -2.47 20.73 -11.99
CA LEU A 325 -2.39 19.26 -11.93
C LEU A 325 -3.75 18.60 -12.23
N ALA A 326 -4.85 19.19 -11.75
CA ALA A 326 -6.21 18.75 -12.05
C ALA A 326 -6.55 18.91 -13.53
N ASN A 327 -6.16 20.02 -14.17
CA ASN A 327 -6.37 20.24 -15.60
C ASN A 327 -5.58 19.24 -16.47
N ASP A 328 -4.37 18.85 -16.06
CA ASP A 328 -3.61 17.78 -16.71
C ASP A 328 -4.34 16.43 -16.61
N ALA A 329 -4.78 16.05 -15.40
CA ALA A 329 -5.55 14.83 -15.17
C ALA A 329 -6.89 14.80 -15.96
N ASP A 330 -7.64 15.90 -15.99
CA ASP A 330 -8.88 16.03 -16.77
C ASP A 330 -8.61 15.98 -18.30
N THR A 331 -7.48 16.51 -18.75
CA THR A 331 -7.02 16.37 -20.15
C THR A 331 -6.72 14.89 -20.49
N GLN A 332 -6.08 14.14 -19.58
CA GLN A 332 -5.86 12.70 -19.75
C GLN A 332 -7.17 11.91 -19.78
N LEU A 333 -8.15 12.23 -18.91
CA LEU A 333 -9.48 11.62 -18.93
C LEU A 333 -10.22 11.89 -20.26
N LYS A 334 -10.18 13.13 -20.77
CA LYS A 334 -10.75 13.47 -22.08
C LYS A 334 -10.06 12.76 -23.24
N ALA A 335 -8.76 12.48 -23.15
CA ALA A 335 -8.05 11.68 -24.15
C ALA A 335 -8.63 10.24 -24.24
N TRP A 336 -8.98 9.61 -23.10
CA TRP A 336 -9.66 8.31 -23.10
C TRP A 336 -11.00 8.34 -23.83
N GLY A 337 -11.81 9.38 -23.63
CA GLY A 337 -13.10 9.55 -24.34
C GLY A 337 -12.94 9.88 -25.82
N ALA A 338 -11.89 10.62 -26.21
CA ALA A 338 -11.56 10.91 -27.61
C ALA A 338 -11.11 9.65 -28.38
N LEU A 339 -10.37 8.74 -27.73
CA LEU A 339 -9.94 7.47 -28.33
C LEU A 339 -11.10 6.57 -28.77
N LEU A 340 -12.25 6.63 -28.08
CA LEU A 340 -13.47 5.91 -28.48
C LEU A 340 -14.04 6.43 -29.81
N GLN A 341 -13.97 7.74 -30.01
CA GLN A 341 -14.55 8.44 -31.16
C GLN A 341 -13.71 8.24 -32.43
N ALA A 342 -12.39 8.09 -32.28
CA ALA A 342 -11.43 7.90 -33.37
C ALA A 342 -11.58 6.53 -34.08
N GLY A 343 -12.61 6.38 -34.91
CA GLY A 343 -12.92 5.17 -35.66
C GLY A 343 -13.84 4.19 -34.94
N SER A 344 -14.69 4.67 -34.02
CA SER A 344 -15.69 3.87 -33.29
C SER A 344 -15.10 2.64 -32.58
N ARG A 345 -13.95 2.84 -31.91
CA ARG A 345 -13.15 1.79 -31.28
C ARG A 345 -13.82 1.19 -30.04
N GLN A 346 -13.36 0.00 -29.68
CA GLN A 346 -13.70 -0.70 -28.46
C GLN A 346 -13.18 0.05 -27.22
N PRO A 347 -13.87 -0.01 -26.06
CA PRO A 347 -13.32 0.50 -24.82
C PRO A 347 -12.01 -0.19 -24.42
N ARG A 348 -11.12 0.62 -23.87
CA ARG A 348 -9.85 0.23 -23.25
C ARG A 348 -9.82 0.61 -21.77
N PHE A 349 -10.98 0.84 -21.16
CA PHE A 349 -11.14 1.18 -19.76
C PHE A 349 -12.49 0.69 -19.20
N LEU A 350 -12.56 0.55 -17.89
CA LEU A 350 -13.78 0.42 -17.09
C LEU A 350 -13.96 1.67 -16.22
N LEU A 351 -15.17 1.88 -15.73
CA LEU A 351 -15.48 2.88 -14.71
C LEU A 351 -15.95 2.18 -13.44
N LEU A 352 -15.46 2.65 -12.31
CA LEU A 352 -15.92 2.27 -10.98
C LEU A 352 -16.34 3.54 -10.25
N PHE A 353 -17.40 3.47 -9.46
CA PHE A 353 -17.77 4.52 -8.54
C PHE A 353 -18.43 3.98 -7.27
N ASP A 354 -18.44 4.79 -6.21
CA ASP A 354 -18.96 4.47 -4.90
C ASP A 354 -19.34 5.76 -4.13
N ASN A 355 -20.15 5.62 -3.07
CA ASN A 355 -20.61 6.72 -2.24
C ASN A 355 -19.53 7.21 -1.27
N VAL A 356 -19.27 8.52 -1.31
CA VAL A 356 -18.39 9.22 -0.38
C VAL A 356 -19.23 10.18 0.48
N ASN A 357 -19.57 9.74 1.69
CA ASN A 357 -20.36 10.54 2.62
C ASN A 357 -19.46 11.31 3.58
N LYS A 358 -19.91 12.49 4.03
CA LYS A 358 -19.28 13.27 5.11
C LYS A 358 -20.31 13.93 6.01
N MET A 359 -20.02 14.00 7.31
CA MET A 359 -20.87 14.71 8.26
C MET A 359 -20.50 16.20 8.30
N GLN A 360 -21.39 17.06 7.81
CA GLN A 360 -21.28 18.49 8.06
C GLN A 360 -21.79 18.77 9.48
N ARG A 361 -20.86 18.95 10.41
CA ARG A 361 -21.19 19.26 11.80
C ARG A 361 -21.75 20.67 11.96
N ALA A 362 -22.78 20.82 12.78
CA ALA A 362 -23.25 22.13 13.22
C ALA A 362 -22.19 22.78 14.11
N TRP A 363 -21.90 24.07 13.91
CA TRP A 363 -21.00 24.80 14.82
C TRP A 363 -21.60 24.92 16.23
N GLN A 364 -22.94 25.02 16.30
CA GLN A 364 -23.73 24.92 17.51
C GLN A 364 -25.02 24.17 17.17
N HIS A 365 -25.34 23.10 17.91
CA HIS A 365 -26.60 22.39 17.75
C HIS A 365 -27.76 23.25 18.27
N THR A 366 -28.81 23.39 17.47
CA THR A 366 -30.08 24.02 17.85
C THR A 366 -31.24 23.23 17.23
N LEU A 367 -32.48 23.47 17.69
CA LEU A 367 -33.67 22.83 17.11
C LEU A 367 -33.85 23.05 15.60
N GLY A 368 -33.28 24.13 15.04
CA GLY A 368 -33.28 24.43 13.61
C GLY A 368 -31.95 24.15 12.89
N HIS A 369 -30.92 23.64 13.58
CA HIS A 369 -29.60 23.41 13.01
C HIS A 369 -28.93 22.21 13.68
N SER A 370 -29.07 21.04 13.06
CA SER A 370 -28.40 19.80 13.44
C SER A 370 -27.16 19.55 12.57
N ASP A 371 -26.43 18.48 12.88
CA ASP A 371 -25.53 17.87 11.92
C ASP A 371 -26.33 17.44 10.67
N THR A 372 -25.70 17.56 9.51
CA THR A 372 -26.27 17.16 8.23
C THR A 372 -25.28 16.26 7.50
N LEU A 373 -25.74 15.08 7.08
CA LEU A 373 -24.96 14.23 6.22
C LEU A 373 -24.99 14.81 4.79
N GLN A 374 -23.82 15.09 4.24
CA GLN A 374 -23.69 15.29 2.80
C GLN A 374 -23.28 13.96 2.17
N SER A 375 -24.07 13.51 1.19
CA SER A 375 -23.73 12.41 0.29
C SER A 375 -23.06 12.95 -0.98
N GLY A 376 -22.28 12.10 -1.62
CA GLY A 376 -21.66 12.37 -2.92
C GLY A 376 -21.07 11.09 -3.50
N THR A 377 -20.58 11.15 -4.73
CA THR A 377 -20.01 9.98 -5.42
C THR A 377 -18.58 10.26 -5.83
N ALA A 378 -17.69 9.31 -5.58
CA ALA A 378 -16.33 9.29 -6.10
C ALA A 378 -16.20 8.20 -7.16
N ALA A 379 -15.36 8.45 -8.17
CA ALA A 379 -15.22 7.56 -9.31
C ALA A 379 -13.76 7.43 -9.75
N THR A 380 -13.46 6.31 -10.42
CA THR A 380 -12.15 5.95 -10.94
C THR A 380 -12.29 5.30 -12.31
N LEU A 381 -11.47 5.73 -13.26
CA LEU A 381 -11.25 5.05 -14.53
C LEU A 381 -10.03 4.12 -14.39
N ILE A 382 -10.18 2.86 -14.79
CA ILE A 382 -9.10 1.85 -14.78
C ILE A 382 -8.94 1.31 -16.19
N GLN A 383 -7.70 1.22 -16.69
CA GLN A 383 -7.41 0.67 -18.01
C GLN A 383 -7.76 -0.83 -18.07
N LEU A 384 -8.37 -1.25 -19.18
CA LEU A 384 -8.54 -2.66 -19.52
C LEU A 384 -7.28 -3.20 -20.21
N GLU A 385 -6.77 -4.31 -19.71
CA GLU A 385 -5.64 -5.06 -20.24
C GLU A 385 -6.06 -6.45 -20.70
N ASP A 386 -5.28 -7.04 -21.60
CA ASP A 386 -5.47 -8.43 -22.07
C ASP A 386 -6.88 -8.68 -22.67
N VAL A 387 -7.46 -7.68 -23.36
CA VAL A 387 -8.80 -7.74 -23.97
C VAL A 387 -8.75 -7.79 -25.50
N LYS A 388 -9.20 -8.91 -26.07
CA LYS A 388 -9.36 -9.14 -27.52
C LYS A 388 -10.23 -8.07 -28.21
N ASP A 389 -9.91 -7.82 -29.48
CA ASP A 389 -10.73 -6.97 -30.35
C ASP A 389 -12.07 -7.64 -30.65
N GLY A 390 -13.16 -6.87 -30.58
CA GLY A 390 -14.53 -7.36 -30.69
C GLY A 390 -15.13 -7.87 -29.37
N ALA A 391 -14.35 -8.19 -28.35
CA ALA A 391 -14.84 -8.83 -27.11
C ALA A 391 -15.98 -8.06 -26.40
N LEU A 392 -15.93 -6.72 -26.43
CA LEU A 392 -16.93 -5.85 -25.80
C LEU A 392 -18.11 -5.47 -26.72
N ARG A 393 -18.29 -6.13 -27.88
CA ARG A 393 -19.44 -5.85 -28.77
C ARG A 393 -20.76 -6.16 -28.04
N ALA A 394 -21.71 -5.23 -28.13
CA ALA A 394 -22.99 -5.40 -27.43
C ALA A 394 -23.90 -6.46 -28.09
N ALA A 395 -23.85 -6.59 -29.41
CA ALA A 395 -24.81 -7.39 -30.19
C ALA A 395 -24.93 -8.86 -29.74
N PRO A 396 -23.84 -9.65 -29.54
CA PRO A 396 -23.98 -11.06 -29.17
C PRO A 396 -24.68 -11.29 -27.83
N VAL A 397 -24.43 -10.44 -26.82
CA VAL A 397 -25.13 -10.53 -25.53
C VAL A 397 -26.59 -10.14 -25.70
N LEU A 398 -26.88 -9.06 -26.42
CA LEU A 398 -28.25 -8.62 -26.69
C LEU A 398 -29.05 -9.66 -27.50
N GLU A 399 -28.40 -10.43 -28.38
CA GLU A 399 -28.99 -11.56 -29.10
C GLU A 399 -29.28 -12.73 -28.16
N ASN A 400 -28.35 -13.09 -27.25
CA ASN A 400 -28.56 -14.13 -26.25
C ASN A 400 -29.71 -13.80 -25.27
N VAL A 401 -29.79 -12.53 -24.84
CA VAL A 401 -30.89 -12.00 -24.00
C VAL A 401 -32.23 -12.04 -24.76
N LYS A 402 -32.26 -11.60 -26.02
CA LYS A 402 -33.47 -11.68 -26.88
C LYS A 402 -33.92 -13.12 -27.13
N ALA A 403 -32.97 -14.04 -27.31
CA ALA A 403 -33.21 -15.48 -27.40
C ALA A 403 -33.58 -16.13 -26.04
N LYS A 404 -33.59 -15.34 -24.95
CA LYS A 404 -33.95 -15.75 -23.59
C LYS A 404 -33.14 -16.96 -23.10
N LYS A 405 -31.85 -17.04 -23.45
CA LYS A 405 -31.00 -18.21 -23.11
C LYS A 405 -30.95 -18.50 -21.60
N ARG A 406 -31.08 -17.47 -20.75
CA ARG A 406 -31.22 -17.62 -19.28
C ARG A 406 -32.37 -18.51 -18.82
N LEU A 407 -33.41 -18.75 -19.63
CA LEU A 407 -34.48 -19.72 -19.34
C LEU A 407 -33.95 -21.16 -19.15
N ALA A 408 -32.76 -21.47 -19.66
CA ALA A 408 -32.13 -22.76 -19.51
C ALA A 408 -31.45 -22.96 -18.14
N LEU A 409 -31.37 -21.93 -17.29
CA LEU A 409 -30.82 -22.04 -15.93
C LEU A 409 -31.76 -22.87 -15.04
N THR A 410 -31.19 -23.75 -14.21
CA THR A 410 -31.90 -24.49 -13.16
C THR A 410 -30.99 -24.66 -11.95
N THR A 411 -31.56 -24.92 -10.77
CA THR A 411 -30.80 -25.17 -9.53
C THR A 411 -29.81 -26.33 -9.69
N GLU A 412 -30.22 -27.43 -10.33
CA GLU A 412 -29.33 -28.56 -10.58
C GLU A 412 -28.19 -28.23 -11.55
N LYS A 413 -28.40 -27.33 -12.53
CA LYS A 413 -27.29 -26.83 -13.36
C LYS A 413 -26.33 -25.92 -12.61
N LEU A 414 -26.83 -25.12 -11.67
CA LEU A 414 -25.97 -24.35 -10.77
C LEU A 414 -25.12 -25.27 -9.88
N ARG A 415 -25.69 -26.40 -9.41
CA ARG A 415 -24.97 -27.40 -8.60
C ARG A 415 -23.90 -28.12 -9.42
N ARG A 416 -24.21 -28.48 -10.67
CA ARG A 416 -23.28 -29.11 -11.63
C ARG A 416 -22.18 -28.20 -12.16
N ASP A 417 -22.29 -26.88 -12.01
CA ASP A 417 -21.22 -25.93 -12.33
C ASP A 417 -20.08 -25.95 -11.29
N ILE A 418 -20.30 -26.50 -10.10
CA ILE A 418 -19.31 -26.56 -9.02
C ILE A 418 -18.26 -27.64 -9.30
N ASP A 419 -16.98 -27.25 -9.38
CA ASP A 419 -15.86 -28.19 -9.48
C ASP A 419 -15.41 -28.65 -8.08
N TRP A 420 -16.10 -29.66 -7.53
CA TRP A 420 -15.79 -30.22 -6.22
C TRP A 420 -14.37 -30.81 -6.13
N VAL A 421 -13.82 -31.35 -7.22
CA VAL A 421 -12.44 -31.88 -7.23
C VAL A 421 -11.44 -30.75 -6.98
N HIS A 422 -11.66 -29.61 -7.63
CA HIS A 422 -10.87 -28.40 -7.40
C HIS A 422 -11.07 -27.83 -5.98
N ILE A 423 -12.32 -27.68 -5.52
CA ILE A 423 -12.63 -27.15 -4.17
C ILE A 423 -11.94 -27.98 -3.08
N ASN A 424 -11.99 -29.30 -3.18
CA ASN A 424 -11.41 -30.20 -2.17
C ASN A 424 -9.88 -30.14 -2.16
N ALA A 425 -9.25 -30.06 -3.34
CA ALA A 425 -7.80 -29.91 -3.46
C ALA A 425 -7.31 -28.54 -2.94
N VAL A 426 -8.09 -27.48 -3.17
CA VAL A 426 -7.87 -26.15 -2.58
C VAL A 426 -8.05 -26.19 -1.06
N GLY A 427 -9.04 -26.94 -0.56
CA GLY A 427 -9.27 -27.19 0.87
C GLY A 427 -8.08 -27.84 1.58
N ALA A 428 -7.62 -28.99 1.09
CA ALA A 428 -6.42 -29.65 1.59
C ALA A 428 -5.18 -28.73 1.49
N GLY A 429 -5.05 -27.98 0.38
CA GLY A 429 -4.00 -26.98 0.21
C GLY A 429 -4.03 -25.86 1.26
N THR A 430 -5.22 -25.38 1.64
CA THR A 430 -5.38 -24.31 2.64
C THR A 430 -5.03 -24.81 4.04
N ILE A 431 -5.42 -26.04 4.39
CA ILE A 431 -4.99 -26.72 5.62
C ILE A 431 -3.45 -26.83 5.66
N LEU A 432 -2.82 -27.33 4.58
CA LEU A 432 -1.35 -27.41 4.47
C LEU A 432 -0.67 -26.05 4.64
N ARG A 433 -1.25 -24.99 4.08
CA ARG A 433 -0.72 -23.63 4.20
C ARG A 433 -0.73 -23.16 5.65
N ALA A 434 -1.79 -23.42 6.41
CA ALA A 434 -1.85 -23.14 7.86
C ALA A 434 -0.81 -23.95 8.65
N TRP A 435 -0.68 -25.25 8.38
CA TRP A 435 0.32 -26.11 9.03
C TRP A 435 1.76 -25.64 8.78
N VAL A 436 2.09 -25.31 7.53
CA VAL A 436 3.43 -24.83 7.13
C VAL A 436 3.68 -23.35 7.48
N LYS A 437 2.64 -22.58 7.79
CA LYS A 437 2.71 -21.22 8.38
C LYS A 437 3.18 -21.29 9.83
N HIS A 438 2.64 -22.22 10.62
CA HIS A 438 2.80 -22.23 12.09
C HIS A 438 3.73 -23.30 12.68
N VAL A 439 4.08 -24.35 11.94
CA VAL A 439 4.99 -25.43 12.37
C VAL A 439 6.33 -25.31 11.63
N PRO A 440 7.38 -24.72 12.24
CA PRO A 440 8.69 -24.53 11.61
C PRO A 440 9.30 -25.79 11.00
N ALA A 441 9.15 -26.96 11.63
CA ALA A 441 9.64 -28.22 11.09
C ALA A 441 9.06 -28.58 9.70
N LEU A 442 7.82 -28.16 9.39
CA LEU A 442 7.17 -28.40 8.09
C LEU A 442 7.55 -27.37 7.01
N SER A 443 8.37 -26.36 7.33
CA SER A 443 8.73 -25.26 6.43
C SER A 443 9.40 -25.71 5.12
N THR A 444 10.06 -26.87 5.11
CA THR A 444 10.70 -27.49 3.93
C THR A 444 9.69 -27.84 2.83
N HIS A 445 8.42 -28.05 3.16
CA HIS A 445 7.37 -28.38 2.20
C HIS A 445 6.71 -27.14 1.56
N ARG A 446 7.03 -25.92 2.01
CA ARG A 446 6.33 -24.68 1.63
C ARG A 446 6.19 -24.48 0.12
N GLU A 447 7.25 -24.68 -0.66
CA GLU A 447 7.17 -24.50 -2.12
C GLU A 447 6.26 -25.53 -2.79
N LYS A 448 6.20 -26.77 -2.27
CA LYS A 448 5.29 -27.80 -2.78
C LYS A 448 3.83 -27.49 -2.46
N VAL A 449 3.56 -26.92 -1.27
CA VAL A 449 2.22 -26.43 -0.89
C VAL A 449 1.80 -25.25 -1.78
N GLU A 450 2.66 -24.26 -1.97
CA GLU A 450 2.38 -23.11 -2.85
C GLU A 450 2.18 -23.53 -4.33
N ALA A 451 2.87 -24.59 -4.78
CA ALA A 451 2.67 -25.16 -6.11
C ALA A 451 1.28 -25.82 -6.31
N ILE A 452 0.55 -26.18 -5.24
CA ILE A 452 -0.86 -26.58 -5.34
C ILE A 452 -1.65 -25.43 -5.98
N PHE A 453 -1.54 -24.23 -5.41
CA PHE A 453 -2.31 -23.06 -5.83
C PHE A 453 -1.80 -22.44 -7.15
N ARG A 454 -0.48 -22.35 -7.32
CA ARG A 454 0.15 -21.66 -8.46
C ARG A 454 0.20 -22.50 -9.75
N VAL A 455 0.12 -23.83 -9.64
CA VAL A 455 0.33 -24.74 -10.78
C VAL A 455 -0.80 -25.76 -10.90
N ARG A 456 -1.08 -26.56 -9.86
CA ARG A 456 -2.02 -27.69 -9.96
C ARG A 456 -3.48 -27.25 -10.01
N GLN A 457 -3.81 -26.22 -9.25
CA GLN A 457 -5.16 -25.68 -9.04
C GLN A 457 -5.28 -24.23 -9.54
N ALA A 458 -4.34 -23.77 -10.37
CA ALA A 458 -4.48 -22.47 -11.03
C ALA A 458 -5.63 -22.54 -12.05
N LYS A 459 -6.55 -21.56 -12.02
CA LYS A 459 -7.74 -21.55 -12.89
C LYS A 459 -7.68 -20.43 -13.93
N HIS A 460 -7.51 -19.18 -13.47
CA HIS A 460 -7.32 -18.02 -14.34
C HIS A 460 -6.35 -17.01 -13.67
N PRO A 461 -5.05 -17.34 -13.58
CA PRO A 461 -4.05 -16.44 -13.02
C PRO A 461 -3.82 -15.24 -13.95
N LEU A 462 -3.93 -14.02 -13.39
CA LEU A 462 -3.70 -12.77 -14.11
C LEU A 462 -2.21 -12.54 -14.38
N ARG A 463 -1.91 -12.03 -15.58
CA ARG A 463 -0.55 -11.58 -15.94
C ARG A 463 -0.07 -10.52 -14.95
N LEU A 464 1.09 -10.72 -14.34
CA LEU A 464 1.68 -9.72 -13.43
C LEU A 464 1.91 -8.38 -14.16
N ARG A 465 1.35 -7.31 -13.60
CA ARG A 465 1.38 -5.94 -14.16
C ARG A 465 1.03 -4.91 -13.09
N LYS A 466 1.41 -3.64 -13.31
CA LYS A 466 0.90 -2.49 -12.53
C LYS A 466 -0.26 -1.87 -13.30
N SER A 467 -1.43 -1.76 -12.67
CA SER A 467 -2.63 -1.23 -13.30
C SER A 467 -2.56 0.29 -13.51
N THR A 468 -2.97 0.74 -14.69
CA THR A 468 -3.17 2.17 -14.99
C THR A 468 -4.50 2.64 -14.40
N ILE A 469 -4.44 3.61 -13.48
CA ILE A 469 -5.57 4.06 -12.66
C ILE A 469 -5.63 5.60 -12.70
N HIS A 470 -6.78 6.14 -13.06
CA HIS A 470 -7.07 7.57 -13.12
C HIS A 470 -8.29 7.91 -12.23
N PRO A 471 -8.09 8.54 -11.06
CA PRO A 471 -9.19 9.12 -10.29
C PRO A 471 -9.97 10.15 -11.11
N MET A 472 -11.28 10.24 -10.86
CA MET A 472 -12.18 11.17 -11.54
C MET A 472 -12.70 12.24 -10.55
N ARG A 473 -13.39 13.27 -11.06
CA ARG A 473 -13.99 14.32 -10.22
C ARG A 473 -15.14 13.76 -9.40
N VAL A 474 -15.23 14.15 -8.12
CA VAL A 474 -16.40 13.81 -7.27
C VAL A 474 -17.61 14.66 -7.63
N THR A 475 -18.81 14.09 -7.44
CA THR A 475 -20.11 14.75 -7.61
C THR A 475 -20.90 14.76 -6.30
N ASP A 476 -21.84 15.69 -6.14
CA ASP A 476 -22.85 15.69 -5.06
C ASP A 476 -24.10 14.84 -5.35
N ALA A 477 -24.10 14.12 -6.47
CA ALA A 477 -25.15 13.16 -6.79
C ALA A 477 -25.22 12.06 -5.71
N ASP A 478 -26.45 11.75 -5.27
CA ASP A 478 -26.72 10.65 -4.35
C ASP A 478 -26.94 9.36 -5.14
N GLU A 479 -25.88 8.57 -5.30
CA GLU A 479 -25.85 7.35 -6.08
C GLU A 479 -26.68 6.21 -5.44
N SER A 480 -27.03 6.32 -4.14
CA SER A 480 -28.01 5.43 -3.52
C SER A 480 -29.41 5.54 -4.15
N SER A 481 -29.69 6.63 -4.89
CA SER A 481 -30.93 6.87 -5.62
C SER A 481 -30.78 6.57 -7.12
N THR A 482 -31.81 5.97 -7.74
CA THR A 482 -31.75 5.58 -9.17
C THR A 482 -31.57 6.80 -10.10
N VAL A 483 -32.06 7.98 -9.68
CA VAL A 483 -31.89 9.25 -10.40
C VAL A 483 -30.47 9.78 -10.25
N GLY A 484 -29.88 9.71 -9.04
CA GLY A 484 -28.51 10.10 -8.80
C GLY A 484 -27.51 9.22 -9.53
N THR A 485 -27.65 7.89 -9.53
CA THR A 485 -26.81 6.98 -10.34
C THR A 485 -26.86 7.34 -11.83
N ALA A 486 -28.02 7.72 -12.37
CA ALA A 486 -28.14 8.19 -13.76
C ALA A 486 -27.45 9.55 -14.00
N GLY A 487 -27.48 10.44 -13.00
CA GLY A 487 -26.71 11.68 -12.96
C GLY A 487 -25.20 11.45 -12.97
N VAL A 488 -24.72 10.50 -12.15
CA VAL A 488 -23.31 10.06 -12.12
C VAL A 488 -22.88 9.55 -13.49
N LEU A 489 -23.62 8.60 -14.08
CA LEU A 489 -23.33 8.09 -15.44
C LEU A 489 -23.27 9.21 -16.47
N ARG A 490 -24.21 10.15 -16.43
CA ARG A 490 -24.21 11.31 -17.34
C ARG A 490 -22.93 12.13 -17.15
N ASN A 491 -22.57 12.46 -15.90
CA ASN A 491 -21.42 13.29 -15.61
C ASN A 491 -20.10 12.63 -16.03
N LEU A 492 -19.88 11.36 -15.65
CA LEU A 492 -18.65 10.63 -16.00
C LEU A 492 -18.48 10.53 -17.53
N ILE A 493 -19.53 10.15 -18.25
CA ILE A 493 -19.46 9.87 -19.70
C ILE A 493 -19.39 11.14 -20.54
N PHE A 494 -20.24 12.14 -20.26
CA PHE A 494 -20.37 13.32 -21.11
C PHE A 494 -19.55 14.52 -20.61
N ASP A 495 -19.54 14.79 -19.31
CA ASP A 495 -18.94 16.01 -18.76
C ASP A 495 -17.45 15.83 -18.44
N GLN A 496 -17.04 14.63 -17.98
CA GLN A 496 -15.65 14.31 -17.66
C GLN A 496 -14.90 13.71 -18.85
N LEU A 497 -15.40 12.60 -19.43
CA LEU A 497 -14.73 11.93 -20.55
C LEU A 497 -15.03 12.59 -21.92
N GLY A 498 -16.10 13.37 -22.07
CA GLY A 498 -16.43 14.02 -23.34
C GLY A 498 -16.88 13.04 -24.45
N VAL A 499 -17.45 11.89 -24.10
CA VAL A 499 -17.85 10.85 -25.06
C VAL A 499 -19.07 11.29 -25.87
N LEU A 500 -18.98 11.24 -27.20
CA LEU A 500 -20.11 11.55 -28.07
C LEU A 500 -21.23 10.51 -27.98
N LEU A 501 -22.48 10.99 -27.92
CA LEU A 501 -23.70 10.19 -27.86
C LEU A 501 -23.84 9.16 -29.01
N THR A 502 -23.22 9.44 -30.16
CA THR A 502 -23.22 8.59 -31.36
C THR A 502 -22.38 7.31 -31.22
N TRP A 503 -21.44 7.26 -30.26
CA TRP A 503 -20.64 6.07 -30.00
C TRP A 503 -21.40 5.03 -29.13
N LEU A 504 -22.31 5.49 -28.27
CA LEU A 504 -23.02 4.66 -27.31
C LEU A 504 -24.01 3.70 -27.98
N GLY A 505 -23.88 2.41 -27.68
CA GLY A 505 -24.78 1.33 -28.11
C GLY A 505 -24.15 0.26 -29.01
N SER A 506 -22.97 0.52 -29.59
CA SER A 506 -22.21 -0.49 -30.36
C SER A 506 -21.34 -1.41 -29.49
N TRP A 507 -21.00 -0.92 -28.30
CA TRP A 507 -20.05 -1.52 -27.37
C TRP A 507 -20.59 -1.44 -25.95
N PHE A 508 -20.22 -2.41 -25.12
CA PHE A 508 -20.37 -2.32 -23.67
C PHE A 508 -19.22 -1.50 -23.07
N LEU A 509 -19.57 -0.63 -22.13
CA LEU A 509 -18.64 -0.10 -21.14
C LEU A 509 -18.93 -0.81 -19.81
N PHE A 510 -17.87 -1.29 -19.16
CA PHE A 510 -17.97 -1.92 -17.85
C PHE A 510 -18.18 -0.83 -16.80
N ILE A 511 -19.29 -0.91 -16.07
CA ILE A 511 -19.57 -0.08 -14.91
C ILE A 511 -19.56 -0.97 -13.68
N CYS A 512 -18.59 -0.74 -12.81
CA CYS A 512 -18.30 -1.51 -11.61
C CYS A 512 -18.84 -0.78 -10.37
N GLY A 513 -19.21 -1.56 -9.35
CA GLY A 513 -19.66 -1.03 -8.05
C GLY A 513 -20.09 -2.14 -7.10
N ASP A 514 -20.62 -1.74 -5.94
CA ASP A 514 -21.19 -2.63 -4.94
C ASP A 514 -22.57 -3.20 -5.35
N GLN A 515 -23.23 -3.97 -4.49
CA GLN A 515 -24.55 -4.53 -4.80
C GLN A 515 -25.60 -3.45 -5.08
N LEU A 516 -25.61 -2.36 -4.31
CA LEU A 516 -26.59 -1.30 -4.47
C LEU A 516 -26.41 -0.58 -5.82
N THR A 517 -25.17 -0.25 -6.16
CA THR A 517 -24.76 0.33 -7.45
C THR A 517 -25.30 -0.51 -8.61
N ILE A 518 -25.04 -1.81 -8.58
CA ILE A 518 -25.41 -2.72 -9.66
C ILE A 518 -26.95 -2.87 -9.77
N ASP A 519 -27.70 -2.91 -8.66
CA ASP A 519 -29.18 -2.86 -8.68
C ASP A 519 -29.70 -1.54 -9.29
N ARG A 520 -29.12 -0.39 -8.89
CA ARG A 520 -29.49 0.93 -9.44
C ARG A 520 -29.25 1.00 -10.95
N LEU A 521 -28.12 0.51 -11.45
CA LEU A 521 -27.84 0.41 -12.89
C LEU A 521 -28.87 -0.45 -13.65
N ARG A 522 -29.30 -1.58 -13.07
CA ARG A 522 -30.37 -2.40 -13.68
C ARG A 522 -31.73 -1.69 -13.65
N LYS A 523 -32.07 -1.00 -12.56
CA LYS A 523 -33.30 -0.18 -12.45
C LYS A 523 -33.34 0.95 -13.48
N ILE A 524 -32.22 1.63 -13.75
CA ILE A 524 -32.12 2.60 -14.87
C ILE A 524 -32.49 1.93 -16.19
N LYS A 525 -31.87 0.78 -16.53
CA LYS A 525 -32.14 0.07 -17.79
C LYS A 525 -33.61 -0.36 -17.91
N LEU A 526 -34.23 -0.80 -16.81
CA LEU A 526 -35.65 -1.16 -16.75
C LEU A 526 -36.57 0.06 -16.95
N TYR A 527 -36.40 1.14 -16.18
CA TYR A 527 -37.25 2.33 -16.28
C TYR A 527 -37.10 3.02 -17.64
N MET A 528 -35.88 3.06 -18.17
CA MET A 528 -35.60 3.67 -19.47
C MET A 528 -35.94 2.76 -20.65
N ALA A 529 -36.34 1.50 -20.47
CA ALA A 529 -36.51 0.50 -21.54
C ALA A 529 -37.46 0.93 -22.68
N LYS A 530 -38.42 1.83 -22.42
CA LYS A 530 -39.34 2.38 -23.44
C LYS A 530 -38.75 3.56 -24.25
N SER A 531 -37.52 3.99 -23.95
CA SER A 531 -36.84 5.07 -24.67
C SER A 531 -36.56 4.70 -26.13
N ARG A 532 -36.68 5.69 -27.03
CA ARG A 532 -36.54 5.48 -28.48
C ARG A 532 -35.15 4.99 -28.91
N THR A 533 -34.10 5.36 -28.18
CA THR A 533 -32.69 5.17 -28.58
C THR A 533 -31.91 4.24 -27.63
N PRO A 534 -30.99 3.40 -28.14
CA PRO A 534 -30.14 2.51 -27.32
C PRO A 534 -29.35 3.24 -26.21
N HIS A 535 -28.87 4.46 -26.49
CA HIS A 535 -28.14 5.27 -25.51
C HIS A 535 -29.01 5.64 -24.30
N ASN A 536 -30.27 6.06 -24.53
CA ASN A 536 -31.19 6.43 -23.45
C ASN A 536 -31.68 5.20 -22.69
N ARG A 537 -31.81 4.04 -23.35
CA ARG A 537 -32.08 2.74 -22.70
C ARG A 537 -30.89 2.20 -21.89
N HIS A 538 -29.73 2.88 -21.91
CA HIS A 538 -28.49 2.45 -21.25
C HIS A 538 -28.06 1.02 -21.66
N GLU A 539 -28.34 0.62 -22.92
CA GLU A 539 -27.96 -0.72 -23.44
C GLU A 539 -26.43 -0.92 -23.46
N TRP A 540 -25.67 0.17 -23.53
CA TRP A 540 -24.20 0.19 -23.50
C TRP A 540 -23.60 -0.03 -22.10
N VAL A 541 -24.40 0.05 -21.02
CA VAL A 541 -23.93 -0.22 -19.65
C VAL A 541 -23.87 -1.74 -19.44
N LEU A 542 -22.70 -2.26 -19.10
CA LEU A 542 -22.53 -3.61 -18.56
C LEU A 542 -22.21 -3.51 -17.05
N PRO A 543 -23.17 -3.82 -16.16
CA PRO A 543 -22.93 -3.82 -14.72
C PRO A 543 -22.02 -4.98 -14.30
N VAL A 544 -20.97 -4.71 -13.53
CA VAL A 544 -20.01 -5.72 -13.03
C VAL A 544 -19.85 -5.61 -11.50
N ILE A 545 -20.52 -6.50 -10.77
CA ILE A 545 -20.50 -6.58 -9.29
C ILE A 545 -19.09 -6.81 -8.75
N GLN A 546 -18.67 -6.01 -7.77
CA GLN A 546 -17.33 -6.09 -7.20
C GLN A 546 -17.23 -7.01 -5.97
N LEU A 547 -15.99 -7.42 -5.67
CA LEU A 547 -15.72 -8.57 -4.81
C LEU A 547 -15.51 -8.23 -3.33
N TRP A 548 -15.05 -7.03 -2.97
CA TRP A 548 -14.73 -6.74 -1.57
C TRP A 548 -15.99 -6.66 -0.72
N HIS A 549 -17.02 -5.93 -1.16
CA HIS A 549 -18.30 -5.87 -0.47
C HIS A 549 -19.01 -7.23 -0.41
N LEU A 550 -18.91 -8.05 -1.47
CA LEU A 550 -19.42 -9.43 -1.47
C LEU A 550 -18.71 -10.27 -0.39
N LYS A 551 -17.38 -10.23 -0.37
CA LYS A 551 -16.53 -10.95 0.58
C LYS A 551 -16.78 -10.50 2.02
N TRP A 552 -16.99 -9.19 2.24
CA TRP A 552 -17.36 -8.63 3.54
C TRP A 552 -18.77 -9.05 3.99
N ASN A 553 -19.74 -9.10 3.08
CA ASN A 553 -21.07 -9.63 3.39
C ASN A 553 -21.05 -11.14 3.70
N TRP A 554 -20.11 -11.89 3.15
CA TRP A 554 -19.89 -13.29 3.57
C TRP A 554 -19.31 -13.38 4.99
N GLN A 555 -18.36 -12.52 5.39
CA GLN A 555 -17.95 -12.43 6.81
C GLN A 555 -19.14 -12.14 7.73
N LYS A 556 -19.99 -11.16 7.38
CA LYS A 556 -21.20 -10.83 8.15
C LYS A 556 -22.15 -12.02 8.26
N ALA A 557 -22.27 -12.84 7.21
CA ALA A 557 -23.04 -14.08 7.26
C ALA A 557 -22.44 -15.11 8.21
N ILE A 558 -21.12 -15.35 8.16
CA ILE A 558 -20.41 -16.26 9.08
C ILE A 558 -20.59 -15.82 10.54
N VAL A 559 -20.32 -14.54 10.84
CA VAL A 559 -20.49 -13.96 12.19
C VAL A 559 -21.93 -14.14 12.65
N LYS A 560 -22.93 -13.77 11.84
CA LYS A 560 -24.35 -13.92 12.17
C LYS A 560 -24.78 -15.36 12.44
N LEU A 561 -24.13 -16.35 11.84
CA LEU A 561 -24.43 -17.77 12.04
C LEU A 561 -23.72 -18.37 13.25
N HIS A 562 -22.47 -17.97 13.53
CA HIS A 562 -21.59 -18.60 14.54
C HIS A 562 -21.25 -17.71 15.75
N TRP A 563 -21.83 -16.51 15.86
CA TRP A 563 -21.71 -15.63 17.02
C TRP A 563 -22.88 -15.87 18.00
N PHE A 564 -22.71 -16.80 18.93
CA PHE A 564 -23.71 -17.10 19.94
C PHE A 564 -23.61 -16.11 21.13
N LYS A 565 -24.75 -15.67 21.66
CA LYS A 565 -24.79 -14.63 22.73
C LYS A 565 -24.25 -15.10 24.08
N GLU A 566 -24.32 -16.41 24.32
CA GLU A 566 -23.86 -17.04 25.55
C GLU A 566 -22.36 -17.34 25.44
N THR A 567 -21.60 -17.03 26.48
CA THR A 567 -20.19 -17.45 26.63
C THR A 567 -20.00 -18.08 28.01
N GLY A 568 -19.09 -19.05 28.13
CA GLY A 568 -18.88 -19.80 29.37
C GLY A 568 -18.14 -21.11 29.14
N SER A 569 -17.85 -21.85 30.22
CA SER A 569 -16.99 -23.04 30.23
C SER A 569 -17.52 -24.28 29.49
N ARG A 570 -18.58 -24.15 28.68
CA ARG A 570 -19.16 -25.16 27.78
C ARG A 570 -19.83 -24.56 26.54
N THR A 571 -19.51 -23.31 26.19
CA THR A 571 -20.14 -22.59 25.07
C THR A 571 -19.07 -22.13 24.09
N PHE A 572 -19.13 -22.65 22.86
CA PHE A 572 -18.10 -22.54 21.84
C PHE A 572 -18.59 -21.70 20.68
N GLY A 573 -17.68 -21.12 19.91
CA GLY A 573 -17.99 -20.34 18.72
C GLY A 573 -17.38 -18.95 18.79
N LEU A 574 -17.66 -18.16 17.76
CA LEU A 574 -16.83 -17.01 17.39
C LEU A 574 -16.78 -15.92 18.47
N HIS A 575 -17.82 -15.81 19.30
CA HIS A 575 -17.89 -14.90 20.45
C HIS A 575 -16.98 -15.36 21.60
N HIS A 576 -16.99 -16.65 21.93
CA HIS A 576 -16.17 -17.19 23.00
C HIS A 576 -14.67 -17.13 22.64
N ASP A 577 -14.33 -17.47 21.41
CA ASP A 577 -12.96 -17.35 20.90
C ASP A 577 -12.49 -15.89 20.90
N ALA A 578 -13.35 -14.93 20.53
CA ALA A 578 -13.03 -13.50 20.62
C ALA A 578 -12.79 -13.02 22.07
N ASP A 579 -13.56 -13.53 23.04
CA ASP A 579 -13.38 -13.26 24.47
C ASP A 579 -12.05 -13.83 25.00
N LEU A 580 -11.72 -15.09 24.65
CA LEU A 580 -10.44 -15.74 25.00
C LEU A 580 -9.25 -14.95 24.45
N LEU A 581 -9.33 -14.50 23.20
CA LEU A 581 -8.32 -13.66 22.55
C LEU A 581 -8.32 -12.20 23.03
N GLN A 582 -9.14 -11.85 24.03
CA GLN A 582 -9.28 -10.51 24.59
C GLN A 582 -9.64 -9.43 23.56
N ARG A 583 -10.30 -9.80 22.45
CA ARG A 583 -10.71 -8.91 21.34
C ARG A 583 -11.98 -8.11 21.70
N ARG A 584 -12.03 -7.57 22.93
CA ARG A 584 -13.20 -6.92 23.56
C ARG A 584 -13.78 -5.71 22.83
N ASN A 585 -12.99 -5.10 21.94
CA ASN A 585 -13.42 -3.97 21.09
C ASN A 585 -14.03 -4.42 19.76
N TYR A 586 -14.14 -5.74 19.51
CA TYR A 586 -14.78 -6.28 18.32
C TYR A 586 -16.29 -6.08 18.39
N ASN A 587 -16.86 -5.37 17.42
CA ASN A 587 -18.31 -5.20 17.28
C ASN A 587 -18.85 -6.23 16.26
N PRO A 588 -19.65 -7.23 16.68
CA PRO A 588 -20.16 -8.29 15.79
C PRO A 588 -21.29 -7.81 14.87
N ASP A 589 -22.07 -6.81 15.27
CA ASP A 589 -23.14 -6.24 14.44
C ASP A 589 -22.56 -5.40 13.29
N ARG A 590 -21.53 -4.61 13.60
CA ARG A 590 -20.78 -3.79 12.63
C ARG A 590 -19.87 -4.65 11.74
N CYS A 591 -19.22 -5.65 12.36
CA CYS A 591 -18.34 -6.63 11.71
C CYS A 591 -17.23 -5.95 10.88
N ASP A 592 -16.36 -5.14 11.50
CA ASP A 592 -15.28 -4.44 10.79
C ASP A 592 -14.38 -5.43 10.00
N PHE A 593 -14.14 -5.13 8.72
CA PHE A 593 -13.56 -6.07 7.75
C PHE A 593 -12.23 -6.70 8.19
N TYR A 594 -11.23 -5.89 8.57
CA TYR A 594 -9.90 -6.39 8.97
C TYR A 594 -9.91 -7.09 10.34
N PRO A 595 -10.50 -6.53 11.42
CA PRO A 595 -10.69 -7.27 12.68
C PRO A 595 -11.40 -8.63 12.49
N THR A 596 -12.42 -8.68 11.63
CA THR A 596 -13.12 -9.94 11.34
C THR A 596 -12.26 -10.90 10.53
N HIS A 597 -11.45 -10.40 9.58
CA HIS A 597 -10.52 -11.23 8.80
C HIS A 597 -9.55 -11.96 9.73
N HIS A 598 -8.89 -11.24 10.64
CA HIS A 598 -7.95 -11.84 11.59
C HIS A 598 -8.64 -12.78 12.59
N LEU A 599 -9.86 -12.47 13.04
CA LEU A 599 -10.60 -13.38 13.93
C LEU A 599 -10.95 -14.72 13.23
N LEU A 600 -11.39 -14.66 11.97
CA LEU A 600 -11.66 -15.86 11.17
C LEU A 600 -10.38 -16.63 10.80
N GLU A 601 -9.28 -15.94 10.48
CA GLU A 601 -8.01 -16.58 10.17
C GLU A 601 -7.39 -17.29 11.39
N ASP A 602 -7.29 -16.62 12.54
CA ASP A 602 -6.62 -17.16 13.72
C ASP A 602 -7.37 -18.36 14.33
N THR A 603 -8.70 -18.30 14.38
CA THR A 603 -9.54 -19.41 14.86
C THR A 603 -9.48 -20.61 13.91
N PHE A 604 -9.58 -20.36 12.59
CA PHE A 604 -9.40 -21.41 11.59
C PHE A 604 -8.03 -22.09 11.69
N ASP A 605 -6.95 -21.31 11.76
CA ASP A 605 -5.59 -21.81 11.92
C ASP A 605 -5.46 -22.66 13.20
N ALA A 606 -5.98 -22.19 14.34
CA ALA A 606 -5.93 -22.92 15.60
C ALA A 606 -6.68 -24.26 15.55
N HIS A 607 -7.88 -24.29 14.96
CA HIS A 607 -8.64 -25.52 14.77
C HIS A 607 -7.90 -26.53 13.90
N VAL A 608 -7.41 -26.13 12.71
CA VAL A 608 -6.74 -27.08 11.80
C VAL A 608 -5.40 -27.57 12.35
N LEU A 609 -4.74 -26.81 13.23
CA LEU A 609 -3.56 -27.24 13.96
C LEU A 609 -3.88 -28.25 15.06
N ASP A 610 -5.01 -28.13 15.77
CA ASP A 610 -5.42 -29.14 16.75
C ASP A 610 -5.92 -30.43 16.08
N ILE A 611 -6.58 -30.31 14.93
CA ILE A 611 -6.90 -31.46 14.05
C ILE A 611 -5.62 -32.18 13.62
N LEU A 612 -4.56 -31.45 13.24
CA LEU A 612 -3.26 -32.06 12.94
C LEU A 612 -2.69 -32.81 14.15
N ARG A 613 -2.81 -32.26 15.37
CA ARG A 613 -2.38 -32.95 16.60
C ARG A 613 -3.14 -34.27 16.77
N LEU A 614 -4.46 -34.30 16.61
CA LEU A 614 -5.25 -35.53 16.72
C LEU A 614 -4.83 -36.59 15.68
N LEU A 615 -4.64 -36.19 14.42
CA LEU A 615 -4.18 -37.09 13.37
C LEU A 615 -2.77 -37.63 13.65
N CYS A 616 -1.89 -36.80 14.22
CA CYS A 616 -0.56 -37.20 14.69
C CYS A 616 -0.60 -38.22 15.85
N GLU A 617 -1.50 -38.02 16.82
CA GLU A 617 -1.70 -38.91 17.95
C GLU A 617 -2.21 -40.28 17.49
N GLU A 618 -3.20 -40.30 16.61
CA GLU A 618 -3.76 -41.52 16.02
C GLU A 618 -2.72 -42.29 15.21
N MET A 619 -1.99 -41.63 14.31
CA MET A 619 -0.97 -42.28 13.47
C MET A 619 0.21 -42.84 14.27
N THR A 620 0.56 -42.25 15.41
CA THR A 620 1.77 -42.60 16.16
C THR A 620 1.53 -43.35 17.47
N GLY A 621 0.26 -43.52 17.86
CA GLY A 621 -0.16 -44.16 19.11
C GLY A 621 0.43 -43.49 20.36
N PHE A 622 0.71 -42.19 20.29
CA PHE A 622 1.42 -41.46 21.34
C PHE A 622 0.83 -40.08 21.52
N THR A 623 0.61 -39.68 22.78
CA THR A 623 0.03 -38.39 23.16
C THR A 623 1.03 -37.62 24.02
N TYR A 624 1.09 -36.30 23.85
CA TYR A 624 1.90 -35.42 24.70
C TYR A 624 1.07 -34.91 25.89
N PRO A 625 1.70 -34.48 27.01
CA PRO A 625 0.97 -33.95 28.16
C PRO A 625 0.12 -32.73 27.80
N SER A 626 -1.12 -32.67 28.30
CA SER A 626 -2.09 -31.59 28.05
C SER A 626 -1.60 -30.20 28.45
N THR A 627 -0.68 -30.12 29.41
CA THR A 627 0.02 -28.89 29.83
C THR A 627 0.98 -28.32 28.77
N THR A 628 1.30 -29.07 27.72
CA THR A 628 2.17 -28.62 26.63
C THR A 628 1.36 -27.79 25.63
N HIS A 629 1.88 -26.63 25.22
CA HIS A 629 1.22 -25.77 24.23
C HIS A 629 1.09 -26.44 22.86
N LEU A 630 0.00 -26.19 22.14
CA LEU A 630 -0.34 -26.87 20.88
C LEU A 630 0.81 -26.80 19.85
N LEU A 631 1.35 -25.62 19.60
CA LEU A 631 2.44 -25.42 18.64
C LEU A 631 3.77 -26.03 19.07
N GLU A 632 3.95 -26.31 20.37
CA GLU A 632 5.11 -27.05 20.85
C GLU A 632 4.93 -28.57 20.66
N ILE A 633 3.71 -29.09 20.86
CA ILE A 633 3.39 -30.49 20.58
C ILE A 633 3.63 -30.81 19.10
N LEU A 634 3.14 -29.96 18.19
CA LEU A 634 3.34 -30.15 16.75
C LEU A 634 4.82 -30.10 16.37
N GLU A 635 5.57 -29.13 16.90
CA GLU A 635 7.03 -29.06 16.67
C GLU A 635 7.76 -30.27 17.26
N ARG A 636 7.27 -30.90 18.34
CA ARG A 636 7.83 -32.16 18.88
C ARG A 636 7.49 -33.40 18.03
N TYR A 637 6.40 -33.40 17.26
CA TYR A 637 6.10 -34.48 16.31
C TYR A 637 7.00 -34.43 15.08
N PHE A 638 7.18 -33.24 14.49
CA PHE A 638 7.85 -33.05 13.19
C PHE A 638 9.31 -32.58 13.31
N GLY A 639 9.73 -32.07 14.46
CA GLY A 639 11.09 -31.61 14.71
C GLY A 639 12.10 -32.75 14.95
N PRO A 640 13.36 -32.41 15.30
CA PRO A 640 14.42 -33.38 15.49
C PRO A 640 14.13 -34.42 16.59
N ASN A 641 14.23 -35.70 16.24
CA ASN A 641 13.84 -36.88 17.02
C ASN A 641 12.31 -37.02 17.24
N GLY A 642 11.49 -36.27 16.51
CA GLY A 642 10.04 -36.40 16.52
C GLY A 642 9.55 -37.64 15.77
N LYS A 643 8.42 -38.21 16.18
CA LYS A 643 7.87 -39.44 15.60
C LYS A 643 7.49 -39.33 14.11
N MET A 644 7.36 -38.12 13.57
CA MET A 644 7.06 -37.83 12.17
C MET A 644 8.09 -36.88 11.54
N GLN A 645 9.32 -36.85 12.06
CA GLN A 645 10.40 -36.00 11.54
C GLN A 645 10.59 -36.13 10.01
N ASP A 646 10.59 -37.36 9.50
CA ASP A 646 10.86 -37.66 8.08
C ASP A 646 9.57 -37.81 7.26
N ILE A 647 8.47 -37.13 7.64
CA ILE A 647 7.21 -37.21 6.90
C ILE A 647 7.38 -36.73 5.44
N SER A 648 6.96 -37.56 4.49
CA SER A 648 6.98 -37.17 3.08
C SER A 648 5.90 -36.12 2.81
N TYR A 649 6.11 -35.29 1.78
CA TYR A 649 5.10 -34.34 1.33
C TYR A 649 3.78 -35.04 0.96
N ASP A 650 3.84 -36.21 0.34
CA ASP A 650 2.66 -36.94 -0.12
C ASP A 650 1.87 -37.54 1.06
N ASN A 651 2.55 -37.99 2.12
CA ASN A 651 1.90 -38.41 3.37
C ASN A 651 1.28 -37.21 4.10
N LEU A 652 1.96 -36.06 4.12
CA LEU A 652 1.44 -34.83 4.72
C LEU A 652 0.22 -34.29 3.93
N LEU A 653 0.23 -34.39 2.60
CA LEU A 653 -0.93 -34.09 1.75
C LEU A 653 -2.09 -35.06 2.02
N THR A 654 -1.82 -36.36 2.14
CA THR A 654 -2.84 -37.36 2.50
C THR A 654 -3.48 -37.04 3.86
N LEU A 655 -2.69 -36.57 4.84
CA LEU A 655 -3.20 -36.08 6.12
C LEU A 655 -4.11 -34.86 5.97
N ALA A 656 -3.76 -33.90 5.11
CA ALA A 656 -4.56 -32.71 4.87
C ALA A 656 -5.86 -33.01 4.08
N GLU A 657 -5.82 -33.95 3.13
CA GLU A 657 -7.00 -34.45 2.41
C GLU A 657 -7.96 -35.16 3.38
N ARG A 658 -7.42 -35.94 4.31
CA ARG A 658 -8.20 -36.55 5.41
C ARG A 658 -8.78 -35.48 6.35
N ALA A 659 -7.97 -34.52 6.80
CA ALA A 659 -8.44 -33.43 7.66
C ALA A 659 -9.55 -32.61 6.99
N TYR A 660 -9.42 -32.33 5.69
CA TYR A 660 -10.47 -31.68 4.91
C TYR A 660 -11.75 -32.51 4.90
N ALA A 661 -11.67 -33.79 4.51
CA ALA A 661 -12.82 -34.68 4.42
C ALA A 661 -13.56 -34.84 5.76
N GLN A 662 -12.82 -34.87 6.88
CA GLN A 662 -13.35 -35.09 8.23
C GLN A 662 -13.84 -33.82 8.95
N TYR A 663 -13.38 -32.62 8.58
CA TYR A 663 -13.67 -31.41 9.37
C TYR A 663 -14.08 -30.16 8.57
N LEU A 664 -14.04 -30.17 7.25
CA LEU A 664 -14.34 -29.01 6.40
C LEU A 664 -15.41 -29.28 5.32
N THR A 665 -16.08 -30.44 5.37
CA THR A 665 -17.12 -30.84 4.41
C THR A 665 -18.53 -30.73 4.99
N THR A 666 -19.52 -30.72 4.10
CA THR A 666 -20.95 -30.75 4.48
C THR A 666 -21.28 -32.07 5.18
N GLU A 667 -20.79 -33.13 4.55
CA GLU A 667 -21.01 -34.53 4.84
C GLU A 667 -20.43 -34.90 6.21
N ALA A 668 -19.29 -34.33 6.60
CA ALA A 668 -18.73 -34.50 7.94
C ALA A 668 -19.56 -33.79 9.03
N GLY A 669 -20.11 -32.61 8.73
CA GLY A 669 -20.97 -31.87 9.66
C GLY A 669 -22.28 -32.61 9.91
N GLU A 670 -22.83 -33.23 8.86
CA GLU A 670 -24.03 -34.07 8.93
C GLU A 670 -23.74 -35.41 9.62
N ALA A 671 -22.62 -36.09 9.31
CA ALA A 671 -22.21 -37.33 9.99
C ALA A 671 -21.95 -37.14 11.50
N ALA A 672 -21.45 -35.97 11.92
CA ALA A 672 -21.31 -35.64 13.33
C ALA A 672 -22.67 -35.43 14.03
N LEU A 673 -23.73 -35.07 13.31
CA LEU A 673 -25.08 -34.84 13.84
C LEU A 673 -26.02 -36.07 13.72
N ASP A 674 -25.64 -37.09 12.95
CA ASP A 674 -26.44 -38.28 12.70
C ASP A 674 -26.50 -39.19 13.93
N ASP A 675 -27.69 -39.72 14.21
CA ASP A 675 -27.97 -40.64 15.29
C ASP A 675 -27.72 -42.10 14.90
N GLU A 676 -28.11 -42.48 13.67
CA GLU A 676 -28.22 -43.88 13.28
C GLU A 676 -26.82 -44.53 13.14
N GLN A 677 -25.83 -43.77 12.66
CA GLN A 677 -24.43 -44.20 12.61
C GLN A 677 -23.82 -44.48 13.99
N THR A 678 -24.31 -43.82 15.05
CA THR A 678 -23.69 -43.91 16.39
C THR A 678 -23.95 -45.23 17.10
N HIS A 679 -24.92 -46.03 16.64
CA HIS A 679 -25.26 -47.33 17.24
C HIS A 679 -24.16 -48.41 17.08
N HIS A 680 -23.15 -48.19 16.24
CA HIS A 680 -22.05 -49.13 16.03
C HIS A 680 -20.71 -48.74 16.69
N GLY A 681 -20.68 -47.67 17.48
CA GLY A 681 -19.52 -47.34 18.34
C GLY A 681 -18.42 -46.47 17.71
N GLY A 682 -18.71 -45.79 16.60
CA GLY A 682 -17.84 -44.79 15.96
C GLY A 682 -18.56 -44.06 14.81
N ILE A 683 -17.99 -42.96 14.31
CA ILE A 683 -18.47 -42.28 13.09
C ILE A 683 -17.82 -42.93 11.86
N ASP A 684 -18.59 -43.24 10.81
CA ASP A 684 -18.02 -43.53 9.48
C ASP A 684 -17.74 -42.21 8.74
N TRP A 685 -16.56 -41.66 8.98
CA TRP A 685 -16.16 -40.38 8.41
C TRP A 685 -16.11 -40.40 6.87
N PRO A 686 -16.45 -39.29 6.18
CA PRO A 686 -16.30 -39.17 4.74
C PRO A 686 -14.88 -39.50 4.28
N LYS A 687 -14.77 -40.35 3.25
CA LYS A 687 -13.48 -40.75 2.67
C LYS A 687 -12.99 -39.68 1.69
N PRO A 688 -11.67 -39.40 1.64
CA PRO A 688 -11.10 -38.53 0.59
C PRO A 688 -11.48 -39.01 -0.81
N LEU A 689 -11.87 -38.08 -1.67
CA LEU A 689 -12.21 -38.37 -3.07
C LEU A 689 -10.95 -38.79 -3.85
N SER A 690 -11.01 -39.95 -4.50
CA SER A 690 -9.87 -40.47 -5.27
C SER A 690 -9.55 -39.58 -6.48
N PRO A 691 -8.28 -39.21 -6.73
CA PRO A 691 -7.89 -38.38 -7.87
C PRO A 691 -8.09 -39.05 -9.25
N HIS A 692 -8.54 -40.31 -9.29
CA HIS A 692 -8.93 -41.03 -10.51
C HIS A 692 -10.43 -41.21 -10.68
N ALA A 693 -11.27 -40.69 -9.77
CA ALA A 693 -12.73 -40.72 -9.87
C ALA A 693 -13.29 -39.65 -10.85
N SER A 694 -12.71 -39.55 -12.04
CA SER A 694 -13.30 -38.77 -13.13
C SER A 694 -14.54 -39.50 -13.67
N THR A 695 -15.67 -38.80 -13.75
CA THR A 695 -16.85 -39.19 -14.57
C THR A 695 -17.67 -40.43 -14.14
N SER A 696 -17.70 -40.80 -12.86
CA SER A 696 -18.70 -41.79 -12.37
C SER A 696 -19.06 -41.64 -10.88
N ILE A 697 -19.90 -40.66 -10.56
CA ILE A 697 -20.91 -40.85 -9.50
C ILE A 697 -22.26 -40.89 -10.22
N CYS A 698 -22.66 -42.11 -10.57
CA CYS A 698 -23.96 -42.41 -11.14
C CYS A 698 -25.02 -42.36 -10.03
N ASN A 699 -26.27 -42.09 -10.42
CA ASN A 699 -27.42 -42.28 -9.52
C ASN A 699 -27.54 -43.75 -9.13
N ASP A 700 -27.89 -43.99 -7.86
CA ASP A 700 -28.65 -45.09 -7.23
C ASP A 700 -28.34 -44.94 -5.72
N ASP A 701 -29.29 -44.89 -4.76
CA ASP A 701 -30.63 -45.45 -4.71
C ASP A 701 -31.71 -44.46 -4.25
N LEU A 702 -32.87 -44.47 -4.93
CA LEU A 702 -34.17 -44.25 -4.28
C LEU A 702 -35.30 -44.83 -5.15
N SER A 703 -35.19 -46.13 -5.44
CA SER A 703 -36.24 -46.88 -6.13
C SER A 703 -37.43 -47.11 -5.20
N THR A 704 -38.57 -46.50 -5.54
CA THR A 704 -39.83 -46.67 -4.83
C THR A 704 -40.40 -48.07 -5.07
N SER A 705 -40.44 -48.92 -4.05
CA SER A 705 -41.18 -50.18 -4.09
C SER A 705 -42.68 -49.93 -3.93
N ALA A 706 -43.39 -49.85 -5.05
CA ALA A 706 -44.84 -49.81 -5.08
C ALA A 706 -45.41 -51.21 -4.74
N ALA A 707 -45.85 -51.41 -3.51
CA ALA A 707 -46.75 -52.49 -3.12
C ALA A 707 -48.08 -51.87 -2.67
N ALA A 708 -49.14 -52.09 -3.44
CA ALA A 708 -50.46 -51.63 -3.09
C ALA A 708 -51.08 -52.58 -2.06
N ASP A 709 -51.60 -52.04 -0.95
CA ASP A 709 -52.71 -52.70 -0.27
C ASP A 709 -53.68 -51.68 0.35
N THR A 710 -54.95 -52.08 0.43
CA THR A 710 -56.07 -51.11 0.45
C THR A 710 -56.76 -51.08 1.81
N SER A 711 -56.64 -49.97 2.56
CA SER A 711 -57.65 -49.64 3.57
C SER A 711 -57.74 -48.14 3.88
N THR A 712 -58.97 -47.67 4.01
CA THR A 712 -59.34 -46.27 4.25
C THR A 712 -59.28 -45.92 5.73
N HIS A 713 -58.48 -44.92 6.14
CA HIS A 713 -58.78 -44.09 7.31
C HIS A 713 -58.27 -42.65 7.13
N ALA A 714 -58.86 -41.71 7.88
CA ALA A 714 -58.88 -40.28 7.59
C ALA A 714 -57.50 -39.60 7.57
N ALA A 715 -57.30 -38.72 6.58
CA ALA A 715 -56.08 -37.91 6.47
C ALA A 715 -55.96 -36.89 7.62
N PRO A 716 -54.86 -36.91 8.41
CA PRO A 716 -54.53 -35.80 9.28
C PRO A 716 -54.02 -34.62 8.43
N LYS A 717 -54.52 -33.41 8.70
CA LYS A 717 -54.04 -32.20 8.02
C LYS A 717 -52.60 -31.90 8.44
N MET A 718 -51.62 -32.28 7.64
CA MET A 718 -50.22 -31.85 7.84
C MET A 718 -50.09 -30.33 7.67
N SER A 719 -49.49 -29.70 8.67
CA SER A 719 -49.11 -28.29 8.65
C SER A 719 -48.14 -28.00 7.50
N ARG A 720 -48.44 -27.00 6.67
CA ARG A 720 -47.67 -26.67 5.46
C ARG A 720 -46.50 -25.69 5.72
N HIS A 721 -46.06 -25.56 6.98
CA HIS A 721 -45.08 -24.54 7.40
C HIS A 721 -44.08 -25.05 8.46
N THR A 722 -43.20 -25.99 8.08
CA THR A 722 -41.96 -26.25 8.83
C THR A 722 -40.85 -25.39 8.21
N LYS A 723 -40.27 -24.49 8.99
CA LYS A 723 -39.43 -23.38 8.49
C LYS A 723 -37.99 -23.82 8.22
N PHE A 724 -37.44 -23.47 7.04
CA PHE A 724 -36.01 -23.54 6.71
C PHE A 724 -35.17 -22.61 7.61
N LYS A 725 -34.91 -23.03 8.86
CA LYS A 725 -34.12 -22.30 9.85
C LYS A 725 -32.65 -22.74 9.79
N VAL A 726 -31.83 -21.88 9.20
CA VAL A 726 -30.36 -21.98 9.25
C VAL A 726 -29.79 -21.35 10.54
N ALA A 727 -30.50 -20.36 11.09
CA ALA A 727 -30.09 -19.63 12.29
C ALA A 727 -29.90 -20.54 13.51
N ALA A 728 -28.93 -20.18 14.36
CA ALA A 728 -28.56 -20.88 15.57
C ALA A 728 -29.77 -21.30 16.43
N SER A 729 -29.75 -22.55 16.91
CA SER A 729 -30.81 -23.16 17.70
C SER A 729 -30.26 -23.86 18.94
N THR A 730 -30.80 -23.58 20.11
CA THR A 730 -30.50 -24.25 21.39
C THR A 730 -31.37 -25.49 21.63
N THR A 731 -31.71 -26.20 20.55
CA THR A 731 -32.50 -27.43 20.62
C THR A 731 -31.69 -28.54 21.30
N VAL A 732 -32.01 -28.81 22.57
CA VAL A 732 -31.43 -29.90 23.38
C VAL A 732 -31.29 -31.16 22.54
N ASN A 733 -30.10 -31.74 22.54
CA ASN A 733 -29.86 -32.99 21.83
C ASN A 733 -30.72 -34.09 22.45
N ARG A 734 -31.65 -34.64 21.67
CA ARG A 734 -32.48 -35.78 22.06
C ARG A 734 -32.02 -37.09 21.41
N GLY A 735 -30.91 -37.02 20.67
CA GLY A 735 -30.28 -38.12 20.01
C GLY A 735 -28.85 -38.37 20.50
N GLY A 736 -28.19 -39.34 19.87
CA GLY A 736 -26.79 -39.71 20.05
C GLY A 736 -25.76 -38.85 19.30
N GLY A 737 -26.15 -38.00 18.33
CA GLY A 737 -25.20 -37.13 17.61
C GLY A 737 -24.40 -36.15 18.49
N ASP A 738 -23.47 -35.39 17.91
CA ASP A 738 -22.65 -34.36 18.56
C ASP A 738 -22.90 -32.97 17.94
N GLN A 739 -23.63 -32.13 18.67
CA GLN A 739 -24.02 -30.80 18.21
C GLN A 739 -22.87 -29.78 18.16
N LEU A 740 -21.84 -29.97 18.99
CA LEU A 740 -20.68 -29.08 19.00
C LEU A 740 -19.81 -29.37 17.78
N LEU A 741 -19.45 -30.64 17.59
CA LEU A 741 -18.58 -31.07 16.49
C LEU A 741 -19.21 -30.71 15.14
N GLY A 742 -20.49 -31.04 14.91
CA GLY A 742 -21.18 -30.67 13.66
C GLY A 742 -21.22 -29.15 13.40
N THR A 743 -21.38 -28.35 14.45
CA THR A 743 -21.38 -26.87 14.35
C THR A 743 -19.98 -26.31 14.06
N THR A 744 -18.94 -26.88 14.68
CA THR A 744 -17.53 -26.54 14.41
C THR A 744 -17.13 -26.90 12.98
N VAL A 745 -17.53 -28.08 12.49
CA VAL A 745 -17.27 -28.50 11.10
C VAL A 745 -17.94 -27.55 10.11
N ASN A 746 -19.19 -27.14 10.36
CA ASN A 746 -19.82 -26.14 9.51
C ASN A 746 -19.09 -24.78 9.55
N TYR A 747 -18.66 -24.32 10.74
CA TYR A 747 -17.86 -23.10 10.89
C TYR A 747 -16.56 -23.15 10.07
N LEU A 748 -15.83 -24.27 10.14
CA LEU A 748 -14.59 -24.46 9.39
C LEU A 748 -14.82 -24.49 7.88
N ARG A 749 -15.89 -25.14 7.41
CA ARG A 749 -16.31 -25.16 6.00
C ARG A 749 -16.55 -23.74 5.45
N VAL A 750 -17.39 -22.95 6.11
CA VAL A 750 -17.75 -21.59 5.64
C VAL A 750 -16.58 -20.60 5.71
N THR A 751 -15.72 -20.77 6.72
CA THR A 751 -14.51 -19.96 6.93
C THR A 751 -13.41 -20.31 5.93
N PHE A 752 -13.23 -21.60 5.62
CA PHE A 752 -12.35 -22.03 4.52
C PHE A 752 -12.71 -21.35 3.20
N TRP A 753 -13.99 -21.30 2.82
CA TRP A 753 -14.42 -20.62 1.59
C TRP A 753 -14.03 -19.13 1.61
N TYR A 754 -14.21 -18.44 2.74
CA TYR A 754 -13.78 -17.05 2.90
C TYR A 754 -12.26 -16.87 2.72
N LEU A 755 -11.43 -17.73 3.31
CA LEU A 755 -9.96 -17.66 3.24
C LEU A 755 -9.44 -18.07 1.85
N ALA A 756 -10.06 -19.05 1.20
CA ALA A 756 -9.76 -19.44 -0.18
C ALA A 756 -10.07 -18.31 -1.17
N LEU A 757 -11.22 -17.63 -1.03
CA LEU A 757 -11.55 -16.45 -1.82
C LEU A 757 -10.55 -15.32 -1.59
N SER A 758 -10.19 -15.05 -0.34
CA SER A 758 -9.24 -13.99 0.04
C SER A 758 -7.85 -14.22 -0.55
N SER A 759 -7.32 -15.45 -0.45
CA SER A 759 -6.00 -15.79 -0.97
C SER A 759 -5.97 -15.84 -2.50
N ALA A 760 -6.99 -16.39 -3.16
CA ALA A 760 -7.10 -16.38 -4.62
C ALA A 760 -7.10 -14.96 -5.20
N ILE A 761 -7.80 -14.01 -4.56
CA ILE A 761 -7.79 -12.59 -4.94
C ILE A 761 -6.39 -11.99 -4.79
N ALA A 762 -5.74 -12.12 -3.63
CA ALA A 762 -4.41 -11.53 -3.39
C ALA A 762 -3.33 -12.10 -4.34
N GLU A 763 -3.41 -13.40 -4.65
CA GLU A 763 -2.54 -14.08 -5.61
C GLU A 763 -2.85 -13.71 -7.07
N GLY A 764 -4.01 -13.12 -7.36
CA GLY A 764 -4.43 -12.72 -8.69
C GLY A 764 -5.01 -13.85 -9.54
N ASP A 765 -5.57 -14.89 -8.95
CA ASP A 765 -6.28 -15.97 -9.67
C ASP A 765 -7.80 -15.78 -9.51
N ILE A 766 -8.36 -15.01 -10.44
CA ILE A 766 -9.80 -14.73 -10.47
C ILE A 766 -10.63 -15.99 -10.74
N GLY A 767 -10.04 -17.00 -11.40
CA GLY A 767 -10.72 -18.27 -11.66
C GLY A 767 -10.98 -19.02 -10.36
N ARG A 768 -9.97 -19.14 -9.50
CA ARG A 768 -10.13 -19.74 -8.16
C ARG A 768 -11.13 -18.97 -7.29
N ALA A 769 -11.09 -17.64 -7.33
CA ALA A 769 -12.08 -16.81 -6.65
C ALA A 769 -13.51 -17.11 -7.15
N PHE A 770 -13.70 -17.29 -8.46
CA PHE A 770 -15.00 -17.62 -9.04
C PHE A 770 -15.50 -19.02 -8.71
N GLU A 771 -14.63 -20.03 -8.55
CA GLU A 771 -15.03 -21.36 -8.07
C GLU A 771 -15.63 -21.29 -6.66
N ILE A 772 -15.09 -20.46 -5.75
CA ILE A 772 -15.70 -20.20 -4.44
C ILE A 772 -17.04 -19.47 -4.58
N ILE A 773 -17.13 -18.47 -5.46
CA ILE A 773 -18.38 -17.72 -5.70
C ILE A 773 -19.52 -18.65 -6.16
N LYS A 774 -19.22 -19.77 -6.86
CA LYS A 774 -20.23 -20.79 -7.20
C LYS A 774 -20.87 -21.43 -5.97
N LEU A 775 -20.13 -21.61 -4.88
CA LEU A 775 -20.65 -22.11 -3.60
C LEU A 775 -21.53 -21.04 -2.92
N LEU A 776 -21.04 -19.79 -2.87
CA LEU A 776 -21.73 -18.67 -2.24
C LEU A 776 -23.09 -18.34 -2.89
N ARG A 777 -23.31 -18.71 -4.16
CA ARG A 777 -24.63 -18.68 -4.83
C ARG A 777 -25.73 -19.37 -4.02
N PHE A 778 -25.41 -20.44 -3.30
CA PHE A 778 -26.36 -21.18 -2.48
C PHE A 778 -26.37 -20.62 -1.06
N SER A 779 -25.20 -20.51 -0.44
CA SER A 779 -25.07 -20.17 0.98
C SER A 779 -25.57 -18.76 1.33
N PHE A 780 -25.51 -17.78 0.42
CA PHE A 780 -26.17 -16.48 0.65
C PHE A 780 -27.70 -16.59 0.76
N TRP A 781 -28.35 -17.51 0.02
CA TRP A 781 -29.80 -17.76 0.16
C TRP A 781 -30.14 -18.49 1.46
N GLY A 782 -29.29 -19.41 1.93
CA GLY A 782 -29.46 -20.06 3.23
C GLY A 782 -29.28 -19.10 4.41
N ALA A 783 -28.21 -18.29 4.37
CA ALA A 783 -27.88 -17.29 5.40
C ALA A 783 -28.80 -16.05 5.43
N ASN A 784 -29.88 -16.04 4.63
CA ASN A 784 -30.83 -14.93 4.50
C ASN A 784 -30.21 -13.61 3.96
N ALA A 785 -29.08 -13.67 3.24
CA ALA A 785 -28.41 -12.55 2.59
C ALA A 785 -28.80 -12.46 1.10
N THR A 786 -30.11 -12.36 0.85
CA THR A 786 -30.73 -12.59 -0.46
C THR A 786 -30.37 -11.57 -1.54
N ASN A 787 -29.89 -10.37 -1.19
CA ASN A 787 -29.45 -9.38 -2.17
C ASN A 787 -28.25 -9.89 -2.99
N TYR A 788 -27.18 -10.31 -2.32
CA TYR A 788 -26.03 -10.97 -2.97
C TYR A 788 -26.43 -12.32 -3.58
N GLY A 789 -27.38 -13.04 -2.97
CA GLY A 789 -27.97 -14.23 -3.57
C GLY A 789 -28.60 -13.97 -4.95
N ASN A 790 -29.29 -12.85 -5.15
CA ASN A 790 -29.84 -12.46 -6.47
C ASN A 790 -28.74 -12.02 -7.44
N GLU A 791 -27.74 -11.25 -6.99
CA GLU A 791 -26.61 -10.85 -7.84
C GLU A 791 -25.86 -12.05 -8.41
N LEU A 792 -25.63 -13.08 -7.59
CA LEU A 792 -24.90 -14.27 -8.02
C LEU A 792 -25.72 -15.19 -8.94
N LEU A 793 -27.05 -15.12 -8.89
CA LEU A 793 -27.92 -15.73 -9.90
C LEU A 793 -27.83 -14.99 -11.24
N GLU A 794 -27.83 -13.65 -11.24
CA GLU A 794 -27.65 -12.87 -12.47
C GLU A 794 -26.25 -13.07 -13.05
N LEU A 795 -25.22 -13.14 -12.20
CA LEU A 795 -23.86 -13.47 -12.58
C LEU A 795 -23.78 -14.86 -13.24
N ALA A 796 -24.50 -15.86 -12.72
CA ALA A 796 -24.59 -17.18 -13.32
C ALA A 796 -25.32 -17.16 -14.67
N CYS A 797 -26.44 -16.44 -14.80
CA CYS A 797 -27.11 -16.22 -16.10
C CYS A 797 -26.15 -15.64 -17.13
N ASN A 798 -25.43 -14.58 -16.73
CA ASN A 798 -24.49 -13.87 -17.58
C ASN A 798 -23.38 -14.80 -18.09
N PHE A 799 -22.60 -15.41 -17.20
CA PHE A 799 -21.44 -16.23 -17.58
C PHE A 799 -21.79 -17.56 -18.26
N LEU A 800 -22.92 -18.20 -17.90
CA LEU A 800 -23.28 -19.52 -18.44
C LEU A 800 -24.09 -19.45 -19.74
N TYR A 801 -24.79 -18.35 -20.02
CA TYR A 801 -25.77 -18.31 -21.11
C TYR A 801 -25.74 -17.05 -22.00
N GLU A 802 -25.23 -15.92 -21.52
CA GLU A 802 -25.42 -14.64 -22.21
C GLU A 802 -24.12 -13.97 -22.68
N PHE A 803 -23.01 -14.15 -21.97
CA PHE A 803 -21.71 -13.60 -22.34
C PHE A 803 -20.95 -14.54 -23.30
N PRO A 804 -20.44 -14.03 -24.44
CA PRO A 804 -19.47 -14.76 -25.27
C PRO A 804 -18.18 -15.05 -24.50
N SER A 805 -17.46 -16.10 -24.89
CA SER A 805 -16.18 -16.50 -24.27
C SER A 805 -15.16 -15.34 -24.18
N ASP A 806 -15.02 -14.56 -25.25
CA ASP A 806 -14.08 -13.42 -25.28
C ASP A 806 -14.50 -12.28 -24.33
N LEU A 807 -15.80 -12.13 -24.04
CA LEU A 807 -16.30 -11.19 -23.04
C LEU A 807 -16.06 -11.70 -21.62
N CYS A 808 -16.29 -13.00 -21.37
CA CYS A 808 -15.97 -13.63 -20.09
C CYS A 808 -14.48 -13.48 -19.75
N GLU A 809 -13.60 -13.76 -20.73
CA GLU A 809 -12.15 -13.57 -20.61
C GLU A 809 -11.78 -12.11 -20.36
N ALA A 810 -12.40 -11.15 -21.08
CA ALA A 810 -12.18 -9.73 -20.88
C ALA A 810 -12.57 -9.23 -19.48
N ILE A 811 -13.65 -9.79 -18.90
CA ILE A 811 -14.11 -9.47 -17.55
C ILE A 811 -13.16 -10.09 -16.51
N PHE A 812 -12.83 -11.38 -16.63
CA PHE A 812 -11.87 -12.05 -15.74
C PHE A 812 -10.51 -11.35 -15.75
N ASN A 813 -9.97 -11.02 -16.94
CA ASN A 813 -8.69 -10.34 -17.06
C ASN A 813 -8.63 -8.97 -16.36
N ASN A 814 -9.76 -8.37 -15.98
CA ASN A 814 -9.86 -7.01 -15.45
C ASN A 814 -10.70 -6.88 -14.17
N TYR A 815 -10.96 -7.99 -13.46
CA TYR A 815 -11.72 -7.98 -12.20
C TYR A 815 -10.93 -7.45 -11.00
N LEU A 816 -9.60 -7.36 -11.10
CA LEU A 816 -8.69 -6.98 -10.03
C LEU A 816 -7.70 -5.92 -10.53
N ALA A 817 -7.22 -5.08 -9.63
CA ALA A 817 -6.17 -4.10 -9.86
C ALA A 817 -4.91 -4.47 -9.08
N ASN A 818 -3.73 -4.05 -9.55
CA ASN A 818 -2.48 -4.15 -8.80
C ASN A 818 -1.77 -2.80 -8.85
N THR A 819 -1.80 -2.07 -7.75
CA THR A 819 -1.25 -0.71 -7.63
C THR A 819 0.27 -0.67 -7.57
N SER A 820 0.91 -1.81 -7.25
CA SER A 820 2.35 -1.92 -7.03
C SER A 820 3.11 -2.56 -8.20
N GLY A 821 2.45 -3.42 -8.97
CA GLY A 821 3.09 -4.31 -9.95
C GLY A 821 3.77 -5.55 -9.36
N LEU A 822 3.60 -5.81 -8.06
CA LEU A 822 4.26 -6.91 -7.34
C LEU A 822 3.34 -8.15 -7.19
N PRO A 823 3.88 -9.39 -7.17
CA PRO A 823 3.09 -10.58 -6.85
C PRO A 823 2.48 -10.50 -5.45
N GLY A 824 1.26 -11.03 -5.26
CA GLY A 824 0.57 -11.00 -3.97
C GLY A 824 -0.05 -9.64 -3.59
N HIS A 825 -0.01 -8.65 -4.49
CA HIS A 825 -0.54 -7.29 -4.28
C HIS A 825 -1.72 -6.95 -5.22
N TRP A 826 -2.47 -7.97 -5.64
CA TRP A 826 -3.75 -7.76 -6.32
C TRP A 826 -4.83 -7.39 -5.28
N ILE A 827 -5.71 -6.45 -5.65
CA ILE A 827 -6.81 -5.95 -4.83
C ILE A 827 -8.09 -5.87 -5.66
N GLU A 828 -9.22 -6.01 -4.99
CA GLU A 828 -10.54 -5.77 -5.56
C GLU A 828 -10.70 -4.30 -5.98
N LEU A 829 -11.47 -4.05 -7.04
CA LEU A 829 -11.62 -2.67 -7.54
C LEU A 829 -12.39 -1.81 -6.54
N ASP A 830 -13.45 -2.32 -5.91
CA ASP A 830 -14.22 -1.58 -4.89
C ASP A 830 -13.40 -1.27 -3.64
N LEU A 831 -12.48 -2.15 -3.22
CA LEU A 831 -11.51 -1.84 -2.17
C LEU A 831 -10.54 -0.72 -2.58
N LEU A 832 -10.08 -0.69 -3.83
CA LEU A 832 -9.30 0.43 -4.37
C LEU A 832 -10.08 1.75 -4.34
N GLN A 833 -11.38 1.73 -4.66
CA GLN A 833 -12.23 2.92 -4.58
C GLN A 833 -12.44 3.38 -3.13
N GLU A 834 -12.68 2.48 -2.16
CA GLU A 834 -12.79 2.88 -0.75
C GLU A 834 -11.47 3.42 -0.19
N HIS A 835 -10.30 2.97 -0.67
CA HIS A 835 -9.03 3.65 -0.35
C HIS A 835 -9.00 5.10 -0.85
N PHE A 836 -9.52 5.41 -2.04
CA PHE A 836 -9.62 6.80 -2.52
C PHE A 836 -10.70 7.59 -1.77
N ASN A 837 -11.85 6.98 -1.44
CA ASN A 837 -12.87 7.58 -0.60
C ASN A 837 -12.29 7.95 0.78
N PHE A 838 -11.51 7.05 1.40
CA PHE A 838 -10.80 7.30 2.65
C PHE A 838 -9.85 8.48 2.53
N TRP A 839 -9.05 8.60 1.47
CA TRP A 839 -8.16 9.74 1.27
C TRP A 839 -8.93 11.06 1.10
N ILE A 840 -10.06 11.06 0.38
CA ILE A 840 -10.96 12.21 0.23
C ILE A 840 -11.52 12.62 1.61
N LYS A 841 -12.07 11.66 2.37
CA LYS A 841 -12.58 11.84 3.75
C LYS A 841 -11.47 12.36 4.68
N ARG A 842 -10.27 11.77 4.67
CA ARG A 842 -9.13 12.14 5.52
C ARG A 842 -8.60 13.55 5.27
N LEU A 843 -8.55 13.97 4.01
CA LEU A 843 -8.00 15.27 3.66
C LEU A 843 -9.06 16.39 3.74
N PHE A 844 -10.37 16.10 3.56
CA PHE A 844 -11.41 17.15 3.43
C PHE A 844 -12.73 16.92 4.18
N GLY A 845 -12.88 15.84 4.95
CA GLY A 845 -14.12 15.52 5.66
C GLY A 845 -14.56 16.54 6.73
N GLU A 846 -13.61 17.20 7.40
CA GLU A 846 -13.88 18.23 8.42
C GLU A 846 -14.18 19.62 7.85
N LYS A 847 -14.02 19.83 6.54
CA LYS A 847 -14.11 21.15 5.91
C LYS A 847 -15.51 21.32 5.29
N SER A 848 -16.15 22.47 5.51
CA SER A 848 -17.53 22.78 5.12
C SER A 848 -17.80 22.89 3.59
N TYR A 849 -16.95 22.31 2.74
CA TYR A 849 -17.08 22.36 1.29
C TYR A 849 -18.04 21.27 0.78
N GLY A 850 -19.03 21.66 -0.03
CA GLY A 850 -19.85 20.71 -0.81
C GLY A 850 -19.02 19.86 -1.79
N PHE A 851 -19.53 18.69 -2.19
CA PHE A 851 -18.81 17.80 -3.11
C PHE A 851 -18.58 18.44 -4.49
N ASN A 852 -19.57 19.14 -5.04
CA ASN A 852 -19.45 19.90 -6.30
C ASN A 852 -18.58 21.17 -6.22
N THR A 853 -17.94 21.49 -5.08
CA THR A 853 -17.02 22.64 -5.06
C THR A 853 -15.80 22.36 -5.93
N THR A 854 -15.38 23.31 -6.76
CA THR A 854 -14.16 23.23 -7.59
C THR A 854 -12.95 22.75 -6.81
N HIS A 855 -12.87 23.15 -5.52
CA HIS A 855 -11.81 22.69 -4.65
C HIS A 855 -11.84 21.18 -4.43
N LEU A 856 -12.96 20.61 -3.97
CA LEU A 856 -13.04 19.17 -3.65
C LEU A 856 -13.18 18.31 -4.91
N SER A 857 -14.06 18.71 -5.84
CA SER A 857 -14.35 18.03 -7.10
C SER A 857 -13.13 17.95 -8.01
N GLU A 858 -12.43 19.06 -8.23
CA GLU A 858 -11.39 19.14 -9.26
C GLU A 858 -9.99 19.15 -8.63
N HIS A 859 -9.70 20.07 -7.71
CA HIS A 859 -8.34 20.24 -7.17
C HIS A 859 -7.90 19.10 -6.25
N ILE A 860 -8.83 18.30 -5.70
CA ILE A 860 -8.52 17.20 -4.78
C ILE A 860 -8.75 15.83 -5.39
N ALA A 861 -9.96 15.52 -5.87
CA ALA A 861 -10.30 14.16 -6.29
C ALA A 861 -9.39 13.66 -7.43
N LEU A 862 -9.18 14.48 -8.47
CA LEU A 862 -8.26 14.17 -9.58
C LEU A 862 -6.80 14.00 -9.14
N ASN A 863 -6.40 14.63 -8.03
CA ASN A 863 -5.04 14.61 -7.50
C ASN A 863 -4.81 13.53 -6.44
N ILE A 864 -5.83 12.75 -6.05
CA ILE A 864 -5.79 11.87 -4.87
C ILE A 864 -4.74 10.75 -4.99
N LYS A 865 -4.56 10.19 -6.19
CA LYS A 865 -3.51 9.20 -6.49
C LYS A 865 -2.11 9.80 -6.30
N GLY A 866 -1.88 10.99 -6.86
CA GLY A 866 -0.60 11.70 -6.73
C GLY A 866 -0.28 12.09 -5.29
N PHE A 867 -1.30 12.46 -4.48
CA PHE A 867 -1.12 12.68 -3.05
C PHE A 867 -0.67 11.42 -2.30
N SER A 868 -1.25 10.26 -2.62
CA SER A 868 -0.83 8.98 -2.01
C SER A 868 0.60 8.62 -2.43
N GLU A 869 0.90 8.64 -3.74
CA GLU A 869 2.23 8.31 -4.27
C GLU A 869 3.31 9.27 -3.75
N LEU A 870 3.02 10.57 -3.63
CA LEU A 870 3.94 11.54 -3.03
C LEU A 870 4.19 11.26 -1.54
N ARG A 871 3.16 10.90 -0.78
CA ARG A 871 3.33 10.57 0.65
C ARG A 871 4.16 9.31 0.87
N ASP A 872 4.05 8.33 -0.01
CA ASP A 872 4.88 7.13 0.01
C ASP A 872 6.33 7.44 -0.42
N LEU A 873 6.50 8.30 -1.42
CA LEU A 873 7.81 8.72 -1.92
C LEU A 873 8.57 9.61 -0.92
N PHE A 874 7.90 10.57 -0.29
CA PHE A 874 8.55 11.68 0.44
C PHE A 874 9.58 11.24 1.51
N PRO A 875 9.36 10.20 2.35
CA PRO A 875 10.39 9.75 3.30
C PRO A 875 11.69 9.29 2.61
N HIS A 876 11.59 8.61 1.47
CA HIS A 876 12.74 8.10 0.72
C HIS A 876 13.60 9.25 0.17
N LEU A 877 12.98 10.38 -0.20
CA LEU A 877 13.69 11.58 -0.67
C LEU A 877 14.66 12.18 0.36
N PHE A 878 14.56 11.77 1.63
CA PHE A 878 15.42 12.26 2.72
C PHE A 878 16.19 11.12 3.41
N GLY A 879 16.47 10.03 2.69
CA GLY A 879 17.31 8.93 3.18
C GLY A 879 16.66 8.08 4.28
N TYR A 880 15.36 8.23 4.53
CA TYR A 880 14.64 7.26 5.36
C TYR A 880 14.42 5.99 4.53
N ALA A 881 15.07 4.90 4.94
CA ALA A 881 14.75 3.56 4.46
C ALA A 881 13.23 3.35 4.48
N ARG A 882 12.71 2.61 3.49
CA ARG A 882 11.28 2.34 3.33
C ARG A 882 10.72 1.77 4.63
N ARG A 883 10.08 2.62 5.44
CA ARG A 883 9.29 2.14 6.58
C ARG A 883 8.27 1.21 5.97
N SER A 884 8.34 -0.07 6.32
CA SER A 884 7.44 -1.04 5.73
C SER A 884 6.02 -0.65 6.13
N GLY A 885 5.21 -0.26 5.15
CA GLY A 885 3.75 -0.17 5.31
C GLY A 885 3.14 -1.53 5.68
N LYS A 886 3.91 -2.61 5.45
CA LYS A 886 3.81 -3.85 6.21
C LYS A 886 4.09 -3.53 7.69
N HIS A 887 3.02 -3.33 8.46
CA HIS A 887 3.05 -3.66 9.87
C HIS A 887 3.63 -5.08 9.97
N THR A 888 4.58 -5.30 10.88
CA THR A 888 4.95 -6.69 11.20
C THR A 888 3.75 -7.27 11.92
N ASP A 889 3.09 -8.25 11.31
CA ASP A 889 1.94 -8.91 11.92
C ASP A 889 2.31 -9.35 13.34
N SER A 890 1.47 -9.00 14.31
CA SER A 890 1.66 -9.42 15.69
C SER A 890 1.70 -10.95 15.75
N SER A 891 2.67 -11.51 16.45
CA SER A 891 2.85 -12.96 16.54
C SER A 891 1.63 -13.62 17.20
N THR A 892 0.76 -14.23 16.40
CA THR A 892 -0.44 -14.95 16.86
C THR A 892 -0.14 -16.28 17.56
N ARG A 893 1.15 -16.62 17.76
CA ARG A 893 1.59 -17.83 18.48
C ARG A 893 0.95 -18.01 19.86
N ASN A 894 0.66 -16.92 20.60
CA ASN A 894 0.00 -17.02 21.90
C ASN A 894 -1.49 -17.29 21.74
N ASP A 895 -2.18 -16.50 20.90
CA ASP A 895 -3.58 -16.68 20.47
C ASP A 895 -3.86 -18.14 20.07
N ILE A 896 -3.07 -18.70 19.14
CA ILE A 896 -3.19 -20.10 18.67
C ILE A 896 -3.00 -21.12 19.80
N ASN A 897 -2.10 -20.86 20.75
CA ASN A 897 -1.83 -21.77 21.87
C ASN A 897 -2.92 -21.71 22.95
N GLU A 898 -3.58 -20.56 23.14
CA GLU A 898 -4.69 -20.38 24.07
C GLU A 898 -5.97 -21.04 23.52
N LEU A 899 -6.32 -20.76 22.26
CA LEU A 899 -7.40 -21.46 21.55
C LEU A 899 -7.15 -22.97 21.51
N GLY A 900 -5.93 -23.40 21.16
CA GLY A 900 -5.54 -24.80 21.18
C GLY A 900 -5.58 -25.43 22.57
N HIS A 901 -5.35 -24.68 23.66
CA HIS A 901 -5.58 -25.20 25.01
C HIS A 901 -7.07 -25.45 25.25
N HIS A 902 -7.92 -24.45 24.99
CA HIS A 902 -9.38 -24.53 25.10
C HIS A 902 -9.97 -25.70 24.27
N TYR A 903 -9.70 -25.77 22.97
CA TYR A 903 -10.25 -26.79 22.08
C TYR A 903 -9.92 -28.23 22.54
N ARG A 904 -8.76 -28.44 23.19
CA ARG A 904 -8.35 -29.72 23.76
C ARG A 904 -8.99 -30.01 25.12
N THR A 905 -9.11 -29.01 25.99
CA THR A 905 -9.76 -29.15 27.30
C THR A 905 -11.20 -29.64 27.15
N ASP A 906 -11.89 -29.15 26.13
CA ASP A 906 -13.29 -29.42 25.88
C ASP A 906 -13.56 -30.47 24.77
N GLU A 907 -12.48 -31.05 24.23
CA GLU A 907 -12.51 -32.10 23.20
C GLU A 907 -13.30 -31.71 21.93
N VAL A 908 -13.18 -30.45 21.48
CA VAL A 908 -14.00 -29.83 20.41
C VAL A 908 -13.96 -30.60 19.08
N HIS A 909 -12.81 -31.19 18.75
CA HIS A 909 -12.58 -31.94 17.51
C HIS A 909 -12.78 -33.46 17.68
N SER A 910 -13.04 -33.95 18.89
CA SER A 910 -13.36 -35.36 19.15
C SER A 910 -14.88 -35.52 19.25
N PHE A 911 -15.41 -36.59 18.67
CA PHE A 911 -16.82 -36.93 18.81
C PHE A 911 -17.16 -37.37 20.23
N VAL A 912 -18.18 -36.72 20.82
CA VAL A 912 -18.75 -37.11 22.11
C VAL A 912 -20.25 -37.30 21.94
N GLN A 913 -20.68 -38.55 22.09
CA GLN A 913 -22.07 -38.96 21.88
C GLN A 913 -23.05 -38.16 22.76
N GLY A 914 -24.10 -37.60 22.15
CA GLY A 914 -25.14 -36.82 22.82
C GLY A 914 -24.72 -35.43 23.28
N ARG A 915 -23.51 -34.94 22.92
CA ARG A 915 -23.05 -33.59 23.29
C ARG A 915 -24.03 -32.55 22.76
N THR A 916 -24.48 -31.66 23.65
CA THR A 916 -25.49 -30.62 23.36
C THR A 916 -24.82 -29.25 23.25
N HIS A 917 -25.18 -28.49 22.20
CA HIS A 917 -24.66 -27.15 21.94
C HIS A 917 -25.65 -26.33 21.08
N HIS A 918 -25.35 -25.04 20.84
CA HIS A 918 -25.97 -24.31 19.72
C HIS A 918 -25.71 -25.04 18.42
N THR A 919 -26.76 -25.35 17.66
CA THR A 919 -26.67 -25.94 16.32
C THR A 919 -26.93 -24.90 15.24
N VAL A 920 -26.09 -24.90 14.20
CA VAL A 920 -26.25 -24.07 13.00
C VAL A 920 -26.64 -24.97 11.83
N GLY A 921 -27.75 -24.66 11.16
CA GLY A 921 -28.20 -25.45 10.01
C GLY A 921 -27.26 -25.32 8.81
N ASN A 922 -27.22 -26.36 7.96
CA ASN A 922 -26.47 -26.35 6.72
C ASN A 922 -27.01 -25.27 5.77
N GLU A 923 -26.31 -24.15 5.63
CA GLU A 923 -26.76 -22.97 4.88
C GLU A 923 -26.67 -23.19 3.36
N PHE A 924 -25.74 -24.03 2.91
CA PHE A 924 -25.65 -24.45 1.52
C PHE A 924 -26.88 -25.26 1.10
N ALA A 925 -27.25 -26.31 1.85
CA ALA A 925 -28.43 -27.13 1.55
C ALA A 925 -29.72 -26.32 1.67
N ALA A 926 -29.90 -25.55 2.74
CA ALA A 926 -31.07 -24.67 2.87
C ALA A 926 -31.14 -23.61 1.75
N GLY A 927 -29.99 -23.19 1.19
CA GLY A 927 -29.92 -22.37 -0.01
C GLY A 927 -30.36 -23.11 -1.27
N TYR A 928 -29.90 -24.36 -1.46
CA TYR A 928 -30.32 -25.25 -2.55
C TYR A 928 -31.83 -25.48 -2.53
N ASP A 929 -32.41 -25.88 -1.39
CA ASP A 929 -33.85 -26.14 -1.25
C ASP A 929 -34.71 -24.92 -1.58
N ARG A 930 -34.27 -23.72 -1.17
CA ARG A 930 -34.94 -22.46 -1.50
C ARG A 930 -34.89 -22.16 -2.99
N LEU A 931 -33.75 -22.39 -3.63
CA LEU A 931 -33.58 -22.21 -5.08
C LEU A 931 -34.43 -23.20 -5.88
N GLU A 932 -34.46 -24.49 -5.49
CA GLU A 932 -35.24 -25.54 -6.13
C GLU A 932 -36.75 -25.37 -5.94
N SER A 933 -37.22 -25.03 -4.73
CA SER A 933 -38.65 -24.94 -4.42
C SER A 933 -39.40 -23.85 -5.17
N SER A 934 -38.80 -22.67 -5.37
CA SER A 934 -39.40 -21.58 -6.16
C SER A 934 -38.43 -20.48 -6.60
N VAL A 935 -37.40 -20.16 -5.79
CA VAL A 935 -36.64 -18.91 -5.95
C VAL A 935 -35.93 -18.83 -7.30
N CYS A 936 -35.32 -19.91 -7.79
CA CYS A 936 -34.65 -19.90 -9.10
C CYS A 936 -35.66 -19.65 -10.24
N ALA A 937 -36.81 -20.31 -10.20
CA ALA A 937 -37.88 -20.14 -11.20
C ALA A 937 -38.50 -18.74 -11.16
N ASP A 938 -38.73 -18.19 -9.97
CA ASP A 938 -39.24 -16.82 -9.77
C ASP A 938 -38.24 -15.76 -10.23
N PHE A 939 -36.94 -15.97 -9.97
CA PHE A 939 -35.84 -15.13 -10.45
C PHE A 939 -35.75 -15.13 -11.99
N ILE A 940 -35.83 -16.31 -12.62
CA ILE A 940 -35.84 -16.43 -14.08
C ILE A 940 -37.08 -15.76 -14.67
N ARG A 941 -38.26 -15.98 -14.09
CA ARG A 941 -39.52 -15.35 -14.53
C ARG A 941 -39.43 -13.83 -14.47
N ARG A 942 -39.02 -13.24 -13.34
CA ARG A 942 -39.00 -11.78 -13.16
C ARG A 942 -37.96 -11.08 -14.04
N THR A 943 -36.80 -11.70 -14.25
CA THR A 943 -35.73 -11.11 -15.08
C THR A 943 -35.95 -11.31 -16.58
N THR A 944 -36.57 -12.41 -17.01
CA THR A 944 -36.85 -12.68 -18.43
C THR A 944 -38.06 -11.93 -18.98
N SER A 945 -39.05 -11.61 -18.14
CA SER A 945 -40.31 -10.99 -18.57
C SER A 945 -40.27 -9.47 -18.75
N GLY A 946 -39.17 -8.80 -18.37
CA GLY A 946 -39.06 -7.35 -18.46
C GLY A 946 -39.86 -6.61 -17.39
N GLY A 947 -39.71 -6.99 -16.12
CA GLY A 947 -40.10 -6.16 -14.98
C GLY A 947 -41.07 -6.81 -13.99
N THR A 948 -40.58 -7.01 -12.78
CA THR A 948 -41.33 -6.72 -11.54
C THR A 948 -40.30 -6.30 -10.50
N VAL A 949 -40.33 -5.02 -10.11
CA VAL A 949 -39.53 -4.47 -9.02
C VAL A 949 -39.86 -5.25 -7.75
N HIS A 950 -38.85 -5.52 -6.92
CA HIS A 950 -39.12 -5.83 -5.53
C HIS A 950 -39.15 -4.49 -4.80
N ASP A 951 -40.30 -4.14 -4.24
CA ASP A 951 -40.37 -3.14 -3.18
C ASP A 951 -39.77 -3.83 -1.94
N GLY A 952 -38.44 -3.94 -1.93
CA GLY A 952 -37.71 -3.98 -0.67
C GLY A 952 -37.81 -2.58 -0.12
N GLU A 953 -38.27 -2.46 1.13
CA GLU A 953 -38.51 -1.19 1.80
C GLU A 953 -37.31 -0.24 1.58
N ASP A 954 -37.60 1.01 1.24
CA ASP A 954 -36.56 2.06 1.22
C ASP A 954 -35.96 2.11 2.62
N VAL A 955 -34.77 1.51 2.77
CA VAL A 955 -34.05 1.46 4.05
C VAL A 955 -33.83 2.91 4.48
N THR A 956 -34.53 3.31 5.54
CA THR A 956 -34.51 4.69 6.00
C THR A 956 -33.07 5.05 6.40
N MET A 957 -32.68 6.28 6.08
CA MET A 957 -31.33 6.84 6.35
C MET A 957 -30.92 6.82 7.85
N SER A 958 -31.79 6.37 8.76
CA SER A 958 -31.43 6.06 10.15
C SER A 958 -30.49 4.85 10.27
N ASP A 959 -30.70 3.80 9.48
CA ASP A 959 -30.18 2.47 9.80
C ASP A 959 -28.80 2.19 9.17
N LEU A 960 -28.40 2.99 8.19
CA LEU A 960 -27.10 2.92 7.51
C LEU A 960 -26.01 3.78 8.17
N TYR A 961 -26.37 4.72 9.05
CA TYR A 961 -25.47 5.79 9.52
C TYR A 961 -25.13 5.77 11.01
N ALA A 962 -25.66 4.81 11.78
CA ALA A 962 -25.23 4.62 13.18
C ALA A 962 -23.77 4.15 13.30
N ASP A 963 -23.30 3.30 12.35
CA ASP A 963 -22.08 2.50 12.52
C ASP A 963 -21.05 2.65 11.37
N SER A 964 -20.96 3.81 10.71
CA SER A 964 -19.97 4.05 9.65
C SER A 964 -18.93 5.13 9.98
N VAL A 965 -18.27 5.02 11.14
CA VAL A 965 -16.99 5.71 11.40
C VAL A 965 -15.86 4.72 11.08
N PRO A 966 -15.12 4.88 9.96
CA PRO A 966 -14.01 3.98 9.63
C PRO A 966 -12.99 3.97 10.77
N ALA A 967 -12.65 2.78 11.27
CA ALA A 967 -11.65 2.62 12.31
C ALA A 967 -10.31 3.23 11.83
N ALA A 968 -9.74 4.13 12.63
CA ALA A 968 -8.45 4.72 12.31
C ALA A 968 -7.36 3.64 12.36
N PRO A 969 -6.49 3.50 11.34
CA PRO A 969 -5.31 2.67 11.45
C PRO A 969 -4.33 3.29 12.45
N ILE A 970 -4.27 2.68 13.64
CA ILE A 970 -3.22 2.75 14.67
C ILE A 970 -2.49 4.11 14.73
N THR A 971 -3.05 5.05 15.49
CA THR A 971 -2.27 6.19 15.99
C THR A 971 -1.31 5.69 17.08
N MET A 972 -0.04 6.09 17.03
CA MET A 972 0.94 5.73 18.07
C MET A 972 0.50 6.26 19.43
N SER A 973 0.72 5.47 20.48
CA SER A 973 0.44 5.84 21.86
C SER A 973 1.25 7.08 22.28
N VAL A 974 0.56 8.06 22.86
CA VAL A 974 1.17 9.00 23.80
C VAL A 974 0.59 8.67 25.17
N THR A 975 1.50 8.41 26.11
CA THR A 975 1.23 7.95 27.48
C THR A 975 0.49 8.99 28.32
N GLY A 976 -0.47 8.54 29.14
CA GLY A 976 -1.15 9.36 30.15
C GLY A 976 -2.26 8.62 30.88
N GLU A 977 -1.93 8.00 32.01
CA GLU A 977 -2.86 7.61 33.11
C GLU A 977 -3.51 8.92 33.68
N MET A 978 -4.58 9.00 34.47
CA MET A 978 -5.55 8.12 35.15
C MET A 978 -6.78 9.02 35.50
N ASN A 979 -7.96 8.61 35.99
CA ASN A 979 -8.53 7.35 36.47
C ASN A 979 -10.07 7.35 36.19
N VAL A 980 -10.80 6.34 36.69
CA VAL A 980 -12.29 6.31 36.81
C VAL A 980 -12.69 6.63 38.26
N ASP A 981 -13.77 7.38 38.49
CA ASP A 981 -14.70 7.21 39.64
C ASP A 981 -15.99 8.05 39.48
N GLU A 982 -17.07 7.62 40.16
CA GLU A 982 -18.38 8.27 40.38
C GLU A 982 -19.34 8.52 39.18
N PHE A 983 -19.92 7.41 38.72
CA PHE A 983 -21.34 7.06 38.95
C PHE A 983 -22.36 8.20 39.31
N VAL A 984 -23.38 8.36 38.44
CA VAL A 984 -24.81 8.66 38.74
C VAL A 984 -25.18 9.77 39.77
N ALA A 985 -25.78 10.88 39.29
CA ALA A 985 -26.89 11.56 39.98
C ALA A 985 -27.75 12.46 39.05
N ASP A 986 -29.06 12.25 39.13
CA ASP A 986 -30.22 13.15 38.96
C ASP A 986 -30.30 14.34 37.96
N ASN A 987 -31.38 14.29 37.18
CA ASN A 987 -32.46 15.30 37.08
C ASN A 987 -32.19 16.76 37.53
N ASN A 988 -32.32 17.73 36.61
CA ASN A 988 -33.47 18.66 36.55
C ASN A 988 -33.30 19.77 35.48
N GLU A 989 -34.46 20.31 35.06
CA GLU A 989 -34.71 21.46 34.15
C GLU A 989 -34.46 21.26 32.62
#